data_AF-A0A842J0S4-F1
#
_entry.id   AF-A0A842J0S4-F1
#
_cell.length_a   1.000
_cell.length_b   1.000
_cell.length_c   1.000
_cell.angle_alpha   90.00
_cell.angle_beta   90.00
_cell.angle_gamma   90.00
#
_symmetry.space_group_name_H-M   'P 1'
#
loop_
_entity.id
_entity.type
_entity.pdbx_description
1 polymer ?
#
loop_
_entity_poly.entity_id
_entity_poly.type
_entity_poly.pdbx_seq_one_letter_code
_entity_poly.pdbx_strand_id
1 'polypeptide(L)'
;MKKKYFVLGIIVLAFVSSNYIFLEDKNLKENKEYKEINHIVIEGSFPIISEIPESEIIPFTAPIPEVILIQDGEIEEIKEAKVNQKQVSVLSKKPTDKELEELKNKGLISEDEFLIYSGNEISVDRIHLYSMYINGEKKSESYSLFLEDEKIYFPLISFFQLINFKNYEQNNDILIGKLGDRLDEIVIDIKNNRILKNNDEIKLDEGDIKKQAEEIYLEKDVFRKLFLTNLALSKEKEKVNMTLNFATPEEIGIRQNNNERLLKEDKEVNDLLFTNEKKLFELGYLRTELNQIFKKSEYEKNGDWQSDWEANLEYQGALLYGEITANYDVKNHIFEDVKLRYDNLYKEHTFEVGSYKYMDGGAREWELSLKKDKGYIVTGSKNYIIKENVPLGSRVELLYLGVIIDIENSQNGVIEFKNDEIKEDREYELKIYTPDGKILTRIINTTSNYNQQNKGEVEYDVNIRENHEIEKPTIDSKVYYGLTDNLTVGVGYLRDPELINDNYEYLDKGRIEAVYSDYIYSMPYTIRAGGDKVFNEFEYKVNEKNTKDDYSYDLLGQIDINKVRLRLEHESKGEFYEDKYRSKFYMRYTPIKSLDLEYEHERNTKRDGIYGIDYKEKLNKYSIEYSKSYKDLLITGEYEYETDNKGKYSLNTYYTGLRTMTMKLENTLLNEGKDYEVAFSIFSNGNQMFDYNLEARYSEEDKDKFTFRFSTNYNNWLDYDMFMDKKGNQEHKFGIDKITDLRNIKASIKNMESSPLKVITFIDKNDNDKFEEGEEVIKGVEVEIGDQKILTDKNGEAMFYGVPNQVIYELEPKIKKPNFLLGNNKVQVQGKNTSTIVAHIPVKPMLTLTGFINIDDILDLSSMDKIRLYDELLITVKDSNGKVIDRAIPDEQGIFEISGLLPKNYLIEVTYMGIDHQIQGINDEIVKLTYVEQKESNRYVFNIKNHGITMVKGENRI
;
A
#
# COMPACT_ATOMS: atom_id res chain seq x y z
N MET A 1 -10.37 21.56 43.20
CA MET A 1 -9.53 20.33 43.07
C MET A 1 -10.34 19.04 43.28
N LYS A 2 -10.43 18.41 44.47
CA LYS A 2 -10.91 17.01 44.64
C LYS A 2 -12.24 16.62 43.94
N LYS A 3 -13.21 17.53 43.74
CA LYS A 3 -14.45 17.23 42.99
C LYS A 3 -14.28 17.18 41.45
N LYS A 4 -13.38 17.98 40.83
CA LYS A 4 -13.17 17.97 39.36
C LYS A 4 -12.65 16.59 38.90
N TYR A 5 -11.63 16.05 39.59
CA TYR A 5 -11.03 14.74 39.26
C TYR A 5 -11.99 13.55 39.36
N PHE A 6 -12.94 13.57 40.31
CA PHE A 6 -13.88 12.46 40.51
C PHE A 6 -14.92 12.36 39.38
N VAL A 7 -15.38 13.51 38.85
CA VAL A 7 -16.32 13.55 37.73
C VAL A 7 -15.64 13.12 36.42
N LEU A 8 -14.41 13.59 36.17
CA LEU A 8 -13.66 13.18 34.98
C LEU A 8 -13.35 11.68 34.97
N GLY A 9 -12.97 11.11 36.13
CA GLY A 9 -12.77 9.67 36.27
C GLY A 9 -14.03 8.85 35.98
N ILE A 10 -15.21 9.33 36.37
CA ILE A 10 -16.49 8.68 36.05
C ILE A 10 -16.81 8.75 34.55
N ILE A 11 -16.52 9.86 33.87
CA ILE A 11 -16.76 10.00 32.42
C ILE A 11 -15.85 9.05 31.63
N VAL A 12 -14.56 8.97 31.97
CA VAL A 12 -13.62 8.02 31.36
C VAL A 12 -14.05 6.58 31.60
N LEU A 13 -14.43 6.22 32.84
CA LEU A 13 -14.97 4.89 33.15
C LEU A 13 -16.27 4.58 32.40
N ALA A 14 -17.16 5.55 32.22
CA ALA A 14 -18.41 5.38 31.48
C ALA A 14 -18.13 5.03 30.01
N PHE A 15 -17.31 5.82 29.31
CA PHE A 15 -16.93 5.57 27.91
C PHE A 15 -16.16 4.25 27.70
N VAL A 16 -15.28 3.88 28.64
CA VAL A 16 -14.60 2.58 28.59
C VAL A 16 -15.60 1.44 28.82
N SER A 17 -16.56 1.59 29.73
CA SER A 17 -17.56 0.56 30.03
C SER A 17 -18.60 0.34 28.92
N SER A 18 -19.00 1.40 28.20
CA SER A 18 -19.97 1.27 27.10
C SER A 18 -19.44 0.47 25.91
N ASN A 19 -18.11 0.51 25.68
CA ASN A 19 -17.48 -0.27 24.61
C ASN A 19 -17.31 -1.76 24.95
N TYR A 20 -17.41 -2.16 26.22
CA TYR A 20 -17.43 -3.58 26.62
C TYR A 20 -18.79 -4.25 26.42
N ILE A 21 -19.89 -3.48 26.28
CA ILE A 21 -21.25 -4.02 26.18
C ILE A 21 -21.63 -4.37 24.72
N PHE A 22 -20.85 -3.94 23.73
CA PHE A 22 -21.14 -4.16 22.29
C PHE A 22 -20.42 -5.35 21.63
N LEU A 23 -19.76 -6.21 22.43
CA LEU A 23 -18.96 -7.34 21.93
C LEU A 23 -19.35 -8.70 22.52
N GLU A 24 -20.61 -8.89 22.94
CA GLU A 24 -21.11 -10.22 23.28
C GLU A 24 -22.63 -10.37 23.09
N ASP A 25 -23.08 -10.58 21.84
CA ASP A 25 -24.18 -11.52 21.59
C ASP A 25 -24.28 -11.98 20.12
N LYS A 26 -23.89 -13.22 19.86
CA LYS A 26 -24.21 -13.96 18.62
C LYS A 26 -24.83 -15.29 19.00
N ASN A 27 -26.06 -15.29 19.51
CA ASN A 27 -27.07 -16.34 19.25
C ASN A 27 -28.39 -16.07 20.01
N LEU A 28 -29.43 -15.61 19.30
CA LEU A 28 -30.81 -15.94 19.67
C LEU A 28 -31.76 -15.81 18.46
N LYS A 29 -32.60 -16.82 18.25
CA LYS A 29 -33.55 -16.91 17.13
C LYS A 29 -34.90 -16.30 17.50
N GLU A 30 -35.44 -15.55 16.53
CA GLU A 30 -36.86 -15.38 16.17
C GLU A 30 -37.92 -14.89 17.21
N ASN A 31 -38.90 -14.17 16.64
CA ASN A 31 -40.28 -13.99 17.11
C ASN A 31 -40.55 -13.12 18.36
N LYS A 32 -40.89 -11.82 18.14
CA LYS A 32 -42.31 -11.40 17.97
C LYS A 32 -42.59 -9.90 17.76
N GLU A 33 -43.66 -9.65 16.99
CA GLU A 33 -44.66 -8.57 17.10
C GLU A 33 -44.16 -7.09 17.09
N TYR A 34 -44.09 -6.50 15.89
CA TYR A 34 -44.20 -5.06 15.70
C TYR A 34 -45.62 -4.55 16.01
N LYS A 35 -45.72 -3.37 16.65
CA LYS A 35 -46.96 -2.60 16.77
C LYS A 35 -46.88 -1.26 16.04
N GLU A 36 -47.59 -1.21 14.93
CA GLU A 36 -48.26 -0.05 14.31
C GLU A 36 -49.06 0.78 15.35
N ILE A 37 -49.42 2.08 15.22
CA ILE A 37 -49.35 3.12 14.15
C ILE A 37 -49.31 4.51 14.85
N ASN A 38 -48.79 5.59 14.22
CA ASN A 38 -49.61 6.74 13.75
C ASN A 38 -48.84 7.98 13.24
N HIS A 39 -49.36 8.50 12.12
CA HIS A 39 -48.93 9.62 11.28
C HIS A 39 -48.79 11.00 11.95
N ILE A 40 -47.96 11.87 11.33
CA ILE A 40 -48.39 13.19 10.84
C ILE A 40 -47.98 13.35 9.36
N VAL A 41 -48.80 14.04 8.57
CA VAL A 41 -48.70 14.23 7.11
C VAL A 41 -48.24 15.64 6.76
N ILE A 42 -47.48 15.80 5.66
CA ILE A 42 -47.44 17.05 4.88
C ILE A 42 -47.63 16.68 3.39
N GLU A 43 -48.63 17.30 2.76
CA GLU A 43 -48.96 17.12 1.34
C GLU A 43 -48.21 18.12 0.45
N GLY A 44 -47.85 17.74 -0.77
CA GLY A 44 -47.19 18.62 -1.75
C GLY A 44 -46.84 17.90 -3.05
N SER A 45 -47.78 17.86 -4.00
CA SER A 45 -47.75 17.02 -5.20
C SER A 45 -47.08 17.64 -6.43
N PHE A 46 -46.29 16.86 -7.18
CA PHE A 46 -45.94 17.09 -8.59
C PHE A 46 -46.01 15.76 -9.40
N PRO A 47 -46.22 15.80 -10.73
CA PRO A 47 -46.93 14.74 -11.46
C PRO A 47 -46.06 13.57 -11.96
N ILE A 48 -46.72 12.42 -12.14
CA ILE A 48 -46.17 11.19 -12.74
C ILE A 48 -46.55 11.13 -14.24
N ILE A 49 -45.55 10.98 -15.10
CA ILE A 49 -45.61 10.47 -16.48
C ILE A 49 -44.32 9.63 -16.61
N SER A 50 -44.32 8.32 -16.33
CA SER A 50 -44.68 7.20 -17.21
C SER A 50 -43.76 7.03 -18.43
N GLU A 51 -43.30 5.78 -18.63
CA GLU A 51 -42.48 5.24 -19.75
C GLU A 51 -40.95 5.30 -19.60
N ILE A 52 -40.40 4.20 -19.08
CA ILE A 52 -39.04 3.73 -19.36
C ILE A 52 -39.20 2.40 -20.13
N PRO A 53 -38.59 2.21 -21.31
CA PRO A 53 -38.63 0.93 -22.01
C PRO A 53 -37.70 -0.10 -21.38
N GLU A 54 -38.13 -1.35 -21.36
CA GLU A 54 -37.33 -2.50 -20.91
C GLU A 54 -36.13 -2.73 -21.85
N SER A 55 -34.98 -3.07 -21.27
CA SER A 55 -33.86 -3.69 -22.01
C SER A 55 -33.38 -4.94 -21.27
N GLU A 56 -33.17 -6.01 -22.03
CA GLU A 56 -33.14 -7.38 -21.53
C GLU A 56 -31.90 -7.72 -20.71
N ILE A 57 -32.10 -8.42 -19.59
CA ILE A 57 -31.04 -9.08 -18.84
C ILE A 57 -30.75 -10.44 -19.51
N ILE A 58 -29.62 -10.55 -20.19
CA ILE A 58 -29.12 -11.84 -20.72
C ILE A 58 -28.24 -12.52 -19.65
N PRO A 59 -28.64 -13.68 -19.10
CA PRO A 59 -27.84 -14.38 -18.10
C PRO A 59 -26.68 -15.15 -18.74
N PHE A 60 -25.47 -14.99 -18.21
CA PHE A 60 -24.29 -15.71 -18.66
C PHE A 60 -24.23 -17.11 -18.02
N THR A 61 -24.75 -18.13 -18.69
CA THR A 61 -24.65 -19.53 -18.25
C THR A 61 -23.42 -20.22 -18.83
N ALA A 62 -22.46 -20.60 -17.97
CA ALA A 62 -21.36 -21.48 -18.36
C ALA A 62 -21.85 -22.95 -18.47
N PRO A 63 -21.38 -23.73 -19.47
CA PRO A 63 -21.81 -25.12 -19.63
C PRO A 63 -21.09 -26.07 -18.67
N ILE A 64 -21.87 -27.00 -18.09
CA ILE A 64 -21.38 -28.16 -17.35
C ILE A 64 -21.14 -29.30 -18.37
N PRO A 65 -20.01 -30.04 -18.30
CA PRO A 65 -19.88 -31.31 -19.01
C PRO A 65 -20.45 -32.46 -18.15
N GLU A 66 -21.39 -33.23 -18.70
CA GLU A 66 -21.88 -34.47 -18.09
C GLU A 66 -21.61 -35.66 -19.04
N VAL A 67 -21.33 -36.83 -18.45
CA VAL A 67 -20.72 -38.00 -19.11
C VAL A 67 -21.74 -39.13 -19.28
N ILE A 68 -21.84 -39.73 -20.48
CA ILE A 68 -22.38 -41.10 -20.65
C ILE A 68 -21.58 -41.88 -21.73
N LEU A 69 -20.75 -42.81 -21.24
CA LEU A 69 -20.60 -44.25 -21.58
C LEU A 69 -21.34 -44.81 -22.85
N ILE A 70 -20.88 -45.84 -23.59
CA ILE A 70 -19.77 -46.79 -23.41
C ILE A 70 -19.39 -47.49 -24.75
N GLN A 71 -18.41 -48.40 -24.71
CA GLN A 71 -18.00 -49.38 -25.75
C GLN A 71 -17.20 -48.82 -26.94
N ASP A 72 -16.21 -49.53 -27.50
CA ASP A 72 -15.66 -50.86 -27.15
C ASP A 72 -14.09 -50.87 -27.22
N GLY A 73 -13.45 -52.04 -27.18
CA GLY A 73 -11.98 -52.24 -27.12
C GLY A 73 -11.12 -51.71 -28.29
N GLU A 74 -9.79 -51.74 -28.21
CA GLU A 74 -8.93 -52.54 -27.32
C GLU A 74 -7.78 -51.72 -26.69
N ILE A 75 -7.28 -52.19 -25.54
CA ILE A 75 -6.03 -51.76 -24.92
C ILE A 75 -4.92 -52.71 -25.39
N GLU A 76 -3.76 -52.21 -25.82
CA GLU A 76 -2.49 -52.70 -25.24
C GLU A 76 -1.34 -51.70 -25.34
N GLU A 77 -0.86 -51.34 -24.16
CA GLU A 77 0.43 -50.72 -23.83
C GLU A 77 1.54 -51.80 -24.06
N ILE A 78 2.82 -51.50 -24.33
CA ILE A 78 3.90 -51.54 -23.31
C ILE A 78 5.30 -51.33 -23.93
N LYS A 79 6.04 -50.37 -23.34
CA LYS A 79 7.49 -50.26 -23.03
C LYS A 79 8.60 -50.46 -24.08
N GLU A 80 9.69 -49.74 -23.78
CA GLU A 80 10.95 -49.63 -24.52
C GLU A 80 11.81 -50.91 -24.53
N ALA A 81 12.63 -51.07 -25.58
CA ALA A 81 13.84 -51.90 -25.55
C ALA A 81 14.97 -51.27 -26.39
N LYS A 82 16.16 -51.14 -25.79
CA LYS A 82 17.39 -50.64 -26.46
C LYS A 82 17.93 -51.66 -27.46
N VAL A 83 18.23 -51.27 -28.71
CA VAL A 83 19.11 -52.05 -29.62
C VAL A 83 20.08 -51.14 -30.40
N ASN A 84 21.29 -51.67 -30.60
CA ASN A 84 22.42 -51.05 -31.30
C ASN A 84 22.27 -50.94 -32.83
N GLN A 85 23.18 -50.15 -33.42
CA GLN A 85 23.46 -50.06 -34.86
C GLN A 85 23.59 -51.41 -35.58
N LYS A 86 22.84 -51.62 -36.69
CA LYS A 86 23.36 -52.17 -37.96
C LYS A 86 22.36 -52.12 -39.13
N GLN A 87 22.70 -51.30 -40.13
CA GLN A 87 22.67 -51.58 -41.57
C GLN A 87 21.65 -52.59 -42.17
N VAL A 88 20.73 -52.10 -43.05
CA VAL A 88 20.79 -52.18 -44.54
C VAL A 88 19.43 -52.38 -45.25
N SER A 89 19.15 -51.43 -46.16
CA SER A 89 18.27 -51.43 -47.36
C SER A 89 16.86 -52.06 -47.33
N VAL A 90 15.86 -51.20 -47.56
CA VAL A 90 14.70 -51.49 -48.42
C VAL A 90 14.57 -50.34 -49.43
N LEU A 91 14.34 -50.65 -50.71
CA LEU A 91 14.12 -49.62 -51.73
C LEU A 91 12.78 -48.90 -51.46
N SER A 92 12.80 -47.58 -51.29
CA SER A 92 11.59 -46.77 -51.32
C SER A 92 11.07 -46.66 -52.75
N LYS A 93 9.87 -47.21 -52.98
CA LYS A 93 9.06 -46.97 -54.18
C LYS A 93 8.63 -45.50 -54.16
N LYS A 94 8.72 -44.77 -55.28
CA LYS A 94 8.13 -43.43 -55.37
C LYS A 94 6.62 -43.52 -55.03
N PRO A 95 6.09 -42.63 -54.17
CA PRO A 95 4.64 -42.55 -53.95
C PRO A 95 3.95 -42.13 -55.26
N THR A 96 2.71 -42.56 -55.42
CA THR A 96 1.83 -42.16 -56.52
C THR A 96 1.16 -40.84 -56.21
N ASP A 97 0.75 -40.08 -57.24
CA ASP A 97 0.17 -38.74 -57.10
C ASP A 97 -1.03 -38.70 -56.15
N LYS A 98 -1.80 -39.80 -56.12
CA LYS A 98 -2.95 -39.97 -55.23
C LYS A 98 -2.58 -40.16 -53.75
N GLU A 99 -1.43 -40.78 -53.47
CA GLU A 99 -0.89 -40.90 -52.11
C GLU A 99 -0.32 -39.56 -51.63
N LEU A 100 0.32 -38.79 -52.53
CA LEU A 100 0.76 -37.42 -52.25
C LEU A 100 -0.42 -36.49 -51.97
N GLU A 101 -1.52 -36.61 -52.72
CA GLU A 101 -2.73 -35.81 -52.53
C GLU A 101 -3.42 -36.12 -51.19
N GLU A 102 -3.41 -37.38 -50.74
CA GLU A 102 -3.87 -37.74 -49.39
C GLU A 102 -2.97 -37.19 -48.27
N LEU A 103 -1.64 -37.20 -48.44
CA LEU A 103 -0.71 -36.64 -47.45
C LEU A 103 -0.89 -35.12 -47.32
N LYS A 104 -1.06 -34.43 -48.45
CA LYS A 104 -1.39 -33.00 -48.51
C LYS A 104 -2.71 -32.70 -47.78
N ASN A 105 -3.78 -33.43 -48.12
CA ASN A 105 -5.10 -33.24 -47.49
C ASN A 105 -5.13 -33.58 -45.98
N LYS A 106 -4.15 -34.34 -45.48
CA LYS A 106 -3.94 -34.62 -44.05
C LYS A 106 -3.01 -33.60 -43.36
N GLY A 107 -2.50 -32.59 -44.08
CA GLY A 107 -1.55 -31.59 -43.55
C GLY A 107 -0.16 -32.16 -43.24
N LEU A 108 0.19 -33.34 -43.77
CA LEU A 108 1.47 -34.03 -43.52
C LEU A 108 2.57 -33.62 -44.50
N ILE A 109 2.21 -32.99 -45.62
CA ILE A 109 3.11 -32.29 -46.55
C ILE A 109 2.44 -30.98 -46.99
N SER A 110 3.24 -29.97 -47.33
CA SER A 110 2.75 -28.68 -47.82
C SER A 110 2.26 -28.73 -49.28
N GLU A 111 1.56 -27.67 -49.70
CA GLU A 111 1.19 -27.44 -51.12
C GLU A 111 2.43 -27.49 -52.03
N ASP A 112 3.52 -26.85 -51.60
CA ASP A 112 4.80 -26.80 -52.34
C ASP A 112 5.47 -28.17 -52.43
N GLU A 113 5.49 -28.93 -51.32
CA GLU A 113 6.04 -30.29 -51.28
C GLU A 113 5.24 -31.24 -52.20
N PHE A 114 3.91 -31.13 -52.22
CA PHE A 114 3.05 -31.86 -53.16
C PHE A 114 3.38 -31.54 -54.64
N LEU A 115 3.59 -30.27 -54.96
CA LEU A 115 3.93 -29.82 -56.32
C LEU A 115 5.32 -30.33 -56.77
N ILE A 116 6.30 -30.34 -55.86
CA ILE A 116 7.65 -30.89 -56.11
C ILE A 116 7.61 -32.41 -56.32
N TYR A 117 6.89 -33.16 -55.49
CA TYR A 117 6.85 -34.63 -55.59
C TYR A 117 6.00 -35.15 -56.75
N SER A 118 4.95 -34.44 -57.16
CA SER A 118 4.11 -34.77 -58.33
C SER A 118 4.77 -34.45 -59.68
N GLY A 119 5.92 -33.75 -59.68
CA GLY A 119 6.75 -33.57 -60.87
C GLY A 119 6.20 -32.60 -61.92
N ASN A 120 5.27 -31.71 -61.54
CA ASN A 120 4.86 -30.60 -62.38
C ASN A 120 5.93 -29.49 -62.36
N GLU A 121 6.33 -28.98 -63.52
CA GLU A 121 7.40 -27.98 -63.64
C GLU A 121 7.04 -26.63 -63.01
N ILE A 122 7.43 -26.44 -61.75
CA ILE A 122 7.74 -25.14 -61.17
C ILE A 122 9.25 -24.95 -61.30
N SER A 123 9.71 -23.74 -61.65
CA SER A 123 11.14 -23.47 -61.89
C SER A 123 12.00 -23.77 -60.65
N VAL A 124 12.71 -24.91 -60.68
CA VAL A 124 13.36 -25.53 -59.51
C VAL A 124 14.58 -24.72 -58.99
N ASP A 125 15.12 -23.79 -59.76
CA ASP A 125 16.36 -23.07 -59.44
C ASP A 125 16.23 -21.93 -58.38
N ARG A 126 15.07 -21.74 -57.74
CA ARG A 126 14.80 -20.54 -56.90
C ARG A 126 14.26 -20.77 -55.49
N ILE A 127 13.88 -21.98 -55.10
CA ILE A 127 13.35 -22.26 -53.74
C ILE A 127 14.23 -23.32 -53.07
N HIS A 128 14.73 -23.02 -51.88
CA HIS A 128 15.59 -23.93 -51.10
C HIS A 128 15.00 -24.15 -49.70
N LEU A 129 14.94 -25.41 -49.28
CA LEU A 129 14.44 -25.81 -47.96
C LEU A 129 15.55 -25.76 -46.90
N TYR A 130 15.20 -25.30 -45.70
CA TYR A 130 16.08 -25.29 -44.54
C TYR A 130 15.35 -25.75 -43.27
N SER A 131 16.03 -26.46 -42.38
CA SER A 131 15.56 -26.64 -41.00
C SER A 131 15.64 -25.32 -40.23
N MET A 132 14.51 -24.89 -39.65
CA MET A 132 14.37 -23.62 -38.95
C MET A 132 14.46 -23.80 -37.44
N TYR A 133 15.33 -23.02 -36.81
CA TYR A 133 15.51 -22.95 -35.36
C TYR A 133 15.22 -21.54 -34.86
N ILE A 134 14.45 -21.43 -33.77
CA ILE A 134 14.13 -20.18 -33.06
C ILE A 134 14.68 -20.30 -31.63
N ASN A 135 15.48 -19.32 -31.20
CA ASN A 135 16.04 -19.24 -29.84
C ASN A 135 16.82 -20.52 -29.41
N GLY A 136 17.25 -21.35 -30.37
CA GLY A 136 17.94 -22.63 -30.16
C GLY A 136 17.05 -23.87 -30.32
N GLU A 137 15.72 -23.73 -30.21
CA GLU A 137 14.74 -24.80 -30.44
C GLU A 137 14.47 -25.02 -31.93
N LYS A 138 14.16 -26.25 -32.34
CA LYS A 138 13.75 -26.55 -33.71
C LYS A 138 12.24 -26.31 -33.85
N LYS A 139 11.84 -25.43 -34.77
CA LYS A 139 10.41 -25.13 -35.04
C LYS A 139 9.92 -25.68 -36.39
N SER A 140 10.81 -25.97 -37.35
CA SER A 140 10.45 -26.75 -38.56
C SER A 140 11.62 -27.57 -39.12
N GLU A 141 11.28 -28.68 -39.80
CA GLU A 141 12.18 -29.44 -40.69
C GLU A 141 12.33 -28.77 -42.05
N SER A 142 11.23 -28.26 -42.62
CA SER A 142 11.18 -27.55 -43.91
C SER A 142 10.73 -26.09 -43.73
N TYR A 143 11.58 -25.16 -44.19
CA TYR A 143 11.30 -23.73 -44.28
C TYR A 143 11.87 -23.22 -45.61
N SER A 144 10.97 -22.81 -46.51
CA SER A 144 11.27 -22.47 -47.91
C SER A 144 11.82 -21.05 -48.03
N LEU A 145 13.12 -20.90 -48.30
CA LEU A 145 13.71 -19.60 -48.65
C LEU A 145 13.71 -19.42 -50.17
N PHE A 146 13.31 -18.23 -50.62
CA PHE A 146 13.34 -17.85 -52.03
C PHE A 146 14.67 -17.15 -52.35
N LEU A 147 15.33 -17.57 -53.44
CA LEU A 147 16.59 -17.01 -53.91
C LEU A 147 16.44 -16.47 -55.33
N GLU A 148 16.89 -15.24 -55.53
CA GLU A 148 16.91 -14.56 -56.83
C GLU A 148 18.08 -13.56 -56.85
N ASP A 149 18.90 -13.61 -57.90
CA ASP A 149 20.05 -12.72 -58.13
C ASP A 149 20.98 -12.57 -56.90
N GLU A 150 21.35 -13.71 -56.31
CA GLU A 150 22.13 -13.87 -55.06
C GLU A 150 21.47 -13.31 -53.77
N LYS A 151 20.38 -12.55 -53.84
CA LYS A 151 19.56 -12.14 -52.69
C LYS A 151 18.76 -13.31 -52.13
N ILE A 152 18.48 -13.25 -50.82
CA ILE A 152 17.73 -14.27 -50.07
C ILE A 152 16.49 -13.60 -49.47
N TYR A 153 15.33 -14.21 -49.68
CA TYR A 153 14.05 -13.71 -49.22
C TYR A 153 13.38 -14.70 -48.27
N PHE A 154 12.81 -14.16 -47.19
CA PHE A 154 12.15 -14.90 -46.11
C PHE A 154 10.63 -14.77 -46.26
N PRO A 155 9.87 -15.89 -46.30
CA PRO A 155 8.41 -15.87 -46.32
C PRO A 155 7.88 -15.48 -44.93
N LEU A 156 7.05 -14.44 -44.87
CA LEU A 156 6.60 -13.81 -43.63
C LEU A 156 5.38 -14.50 -43.01
N ILE A 157 4.40 -14.88 -43.82
CA ILE A 157 3.17 -15.55 -43.34
C ILE A 157 3.52 -16.95 -42.86
N SER A 158 4.32 -17.70 -43.63
CA SER A 158 4.87 -19.00 -43.23
C SER A 158 5.70 -18.90 -41.95
N PHE A 159 6.52 -17.84 -41.81
CA PHE A 159 7.25 -17.58 -40.57
C PHE A 159 6.32 -17.36 -39.38
N PHE A 160 5.29 -16.51 -39.52
CA PHE A 160 4.30 -16.25 -38.47
C PHE A 160 3.56 -17.52 -38.05
N GLN A 161 3.16 -18.37 -39.01
CA GLN A 161 2.52 -19.66 -38.72
C GLN A 161 3.45 -20.58 -37.90
N LEU A 162 4.72 -20.70 -38.29
CA LEU A 162 5.71 -21.55 -37.61
C LEU A 162 6.07 -21.09 -36.19
N ILE A 163 5.86 -19.81 -35.86
CA ILE A 163 6.00 -19.29 -34.48
C ILE A 163 4.65 -19.08 -33.77
N ASN A 164 3.55 -19.59 -34.35
CA ASN A 164 2.17 -19.47 -33.85
C ASN A 164 1.74 -18.01 -33.58
N PHE A 165 2.26 -17.06 -34.37
CA PHE A 165 1.95 -15.64 -34.26
C PHE A 165 0.65 -15.31 -35.01
N LYS A 166 -0.39 -14.98 -34.24
CA LYS A 166 -1.75 -14.69 -34.74
C LYS A 166 -2.15 -13.22 -34.65
N ASN A 167 -1.29 -12.36 -34.13
CA ASN A 167 -1.60 -10.95 -33.84
C ASN A 167 -1.27 -10.06 -35.06
N TYR A 168 -1.83 -10.42 -36.22
CA TYR A 168 -1.71 -9.66 -37.46
C TYR A 168 -3.01 -9.68 -38.26
N GLU A 169 -3.22 -8.60 -39.03
CA GLU A 169 -4.28 -8.45 -40.01
C GLU A 169 -3.64 -8.20 -41.38
N GLN A 170 -4.17 -8.84 -42.43
CA GLN A 170 -3.67 -8.68 -43.80
C GLN A 170 -4.84 -8.28 -44.72
N ASN A 171 -4.77 -7.05 -45.21
CA ASN A 171 -5.53 -6.61 -46.39
C ASN A 171 -4.65 -6.77 -47.63
N ASN A 172 -5.26 -6.84 -48.83
CA ASN A 172 -4.56 -7.22 -50.08
C ASN A 172 -3.17 -6.59 -50.27
N ASP A 173 -2.99 -5.31 -49.95
CA ASP A 173 -1.74 -4.57 -50.15
C ASP A 173 -1.04 -4.15 -48.84
N ILE A 174 -1.64 -4.42 -47.67
CA ILE A 174 -1.15 -3.93 -46.36
C ILE A 174 -1.27 -5.03 -45.29
N LEU A 175 -0.16 -5.35 -44.62
CA LEU A 175 -0.14 -6.18 -43.41
C LEU A 175 0.15 -5.30 -42.19
N ILE A 176 -0.63 -5.48 -41.11
CA ILE A 176 -0.44 -4.83 -39.81
C ILE A 176 -0.24 -5.93 -38.77
N GLY A 177 0.84 -5.88 -37.99
CA GLY A 177 1.13 -6.86 -36.93
C GLY A 177 1.58 -6.18 -35.63
N LYS A 178 1.25 -6.78 -34.48
CA LYS A 178 1.64 -6.27 -33.14
C LYS A 178 2.52 -7.28 -32.41
N LEU A 179 3.80 -6.97 -32.26
CA LEU A 179 4.82 -7.89 -31.75
C LEU A 179 4.97 -7.84 -30.22
N GLY A 180 5.20 -9.01 -29.63
CA GLY A 180 5.62 -9.15 -28.24
C GLY A 180 4.59 -8.69 -27.20
N ASP A 181 5.07 -8.55 -25.97
CA ASP A 181 4.29 -8.09 -24.81
C ASP A 181 4.13 -6.56 -24.74
N ARG A 182 4.93 -5.82 -25.53
CA ARG A 182 4.83 -4.35 -25.68
C ARG A 182 3.87 -3.93 -26.79
N LEU A 183 3.38 -4.88 -27.60
CA LEU A 183 2.52 -4.66 -28.76
C LEU A 183 3.13 -3.70 -29.81
N ASP A 184 4.44 -3.86 -30.09
CA ASP A 184 5.16 -3.05 -31.08
C ASP A 184 4.50 -3.21 -32.46
N GLU A 185 3.98 -2.13 -33.03
CA GLU A 185 3.23 -2.14 -34.27
C GLU A 185 4.16 -2.12 -35.49
N ILE A 186 3.92 -3.02 -36.43
CA ILE A 186 4.58 -3.06 -37.75
C ILE A 186 3.51 -2.97 -38.82
N VAL A 187 3.68 -2.03 -39.75
CA VAL A 187 2.83 -1.87 -40.95
C VAL A 187 3.70 -2.09 -42.19
N ILE A 188 3.37 -3.08 -43.00
CA ILE A 188 4.02 -3.39 -44.28
C ILE A 188 3.07 -3.03 -45.41
N ASP A 189 3.37 -1.93 -46.10
CA ASP A 189 2.63 -1.38 -47.23
C ASP A 189 3.33 -1.80 -48.53
N ILE A 190 2.84 -2.90 -49.12
CA ILE A 190 3.45 -3.56 -50.28
C ILE A 190 3.33 -2.66 -51.52
N LYS A 191 2.19 -1.96 -51.65
CA LYS A 191 1.89 -1.11 -52.80
C LYS A 191 2.79 0.12 -52.91
N ASN A 192 3.14 0.71 -51.76
CA ASN A 192 4.01 1.89 -51.72
C ASN A 192 5.48 1.54 -51.39
N ASN A 193 5.84 0.24 -51.36
CA ASN A 193 7.15 -0.27 -50.93
C ASN A 193 7.66 0.38 -49.63
N ARG A 194 6.85 0.35 -48.57
CA ARG A 194 7.08 1.07 -47.32
C ARG A 194 6.83 0.18 -46.10
N ILE A 195 7.70 0.27 -45.10
CA ILE A 195 7.49 -0.37 -43.80
C ILE A 195 7.62 0.66 -42.67
N LEU A 196 6.65 0.66 -41.77
CA LEU A 196 6.65 1.43 -40.53
C LEU A 196 6.82 0.45 -39.35
N LYS A 197 7.63 0.82 -38.35
CA LYS A 197 7.69 0.14 -37.04
C LYS A 197 7.55 1.19 -35.94
N ASN A 198 6.51 1.12 -35.12
CA ASN A 198 6.16 2.14 -34.11
C ASN A 198 6.16 3.58 -34.66
N ASN A 199 5.56 3.78 -35.84
CA ASN A 199 5.57 5.02 -36.64
C ASN A 199 6.91 5.48 -37.25
N ASP A 200 8.03 4.81 -36.98
CA ASP A 200 9.30 5.08 -37.66
C ASP A 200 9.38 4.37 -39.02
N GLU A 201 9.72 5.11 -40.08
CA GLU A 201 9.85 4.59 -41.44
C GLU A 201 11.21 3.90 -41.69
N ILE A 202 11.15 2.68 -42.21
CA ILE A 202 12.34 1.91 -42.58
C ILE A 202 12.64 2.17 -44.06
N LYS A 203 13.86 2.65 -44.34
CA LYS A 203 14.39 2.75 -45.70
C LYS A 203 14.44 1.37 -46.37
N LEU A 204 13.98 1.32 -47.61
CA LEU A 204 13.89 0.13 -48.46
C LEU A 204 14.42 0.47 -49.85
N ASP A 205 15.10 -0.48 -50.47
CA ASP A 205 15.50 -0.40 -51.87
C ASP A 205 14.42 -1.05 -52.77
N GLU A 206 14.55 -0.87 -54.09
CA GLU A 206 13.64 -1.44 -55.07
C GLU A 206 13.78 -2.98 -55.11
N GLY A 207 12.69 -3.69 -54.80
CA GLY A 207 12.65 -5.15 -54.77
C GLY A 207 12.94 -5.81 -53.42
N ASP A 208 12.96 -5.05 -52.31
CA ASP A 208 13.13 -5.58 -50.95
C ASP A 208 11.86 -6.23 -50.38
N ILE A 209 10.68 -5.84 -50.85
CA ILE A 209 9.39 -6.49 -50.60
C ILE A 209 8.90 -7.12 -51.89
N LYS A 210 8.48 -8.39 -51.83
CA LYS A 210 7.84 -9.10 -52.94
C LYS A 210 6.58 -9.81 -52.43
N LYS A 211 5.57 -9.95 -53.29
CA LYS A 211 4.35 -10.72 -53.00
C LYS A 211 4.16 -11.78 -54.09
N GLN A 212 3.95 -13.04 -53.69
CA GLN A 212 3.58 -14.12 -54.60
C GLN A 212 2.41 -14.89 -53.97
N ALA A 213 1.28 -14.99 -54.70
CA ALA A 213 0.01 -15.45 -54.15
C ALA A 213 -0.36 -14.71 -52.83
N GLU A 214 -0.50 -15.42 -51.72
CA GLU A 214 -0.81 -14.83 -50.40
C GLU A 214 0.44 -14.53 -49.55
N GLU A 215 1.61 -15.05 -49.94
CA GLU A 215 2.86 -14.94 -49.19
C GLU A 215 3.59 -13.62 -49.49
N ILE A 216 4.17 -13.03 -48.44
CA ILE A 216 4.95 -11.80 -48.46
C ILE A 216 6.41 -12.17 -48.19
N TYR A 217 7.27 -11.91 -49.16
CA TYR A 217 8.69 -12.18 -49.13
C TYR A 217 9.45 -10.90 -48.79
N LEU A 218 10.23 -10.94 -47.71
CA LEU A 218 11.09 -9.84 -47.29
C LEU A 218 12.56 -10.21 -47.52
N GLU A 219 13.34 -9.28 -48.07
CA GLU A 219 14.80 -9.42 -48.17
C GLU A 219 15.41 -9.66 -46.77
N LYS A 220 16.43 -10.52 -46.71
CA LYS A 220 17.11 -10.99 -45.50
C LYS A 220 17.41 -9.90 -44.46
N ASP A 221 18.00 -8.77 -44.85
CA ASP A 221 18.42 -7.73 -43.91
C ASP A 221 17.23 -6.88 -43.43
N VAL A 222 16.20 -6.71 -44.27
CA VAL A 222 14.90 -6.12 -43.87
C VAL A 222 14.17 -7.03 -42.88
N PHE A 223 14.04 -8.31 -43.20
CA PHE A 223 13.44 -9.33 -42.32
C PHE A 223 14.16 -9.40 -40.97
N ARG A 224 15.51 -9.44 -41.01
CA ARG A 224 16.35 -9.43 -39.80
C ARG A 224 16.07 -8.18 -38.96
N LYS A 225 16.10 -6.98 -39.56
CA LYS A 225 15.89 -5.71 -38.84
C LYS A 225 14.51 -5.64 -38.15
N LEU A 226 13.48 -6.23 -38.76
CA LEU A 226 12.12 -6.21 -38.21
C LEU A 226 11.95 -7.17 -37.05
N PHE A 227 12.34 -8.44 -37.21
CA PHE A 227 11.92 -9.54 -36.34
C PHE A 227 13.05 -10.16 -35.51
N LEU A 228 14.33 -9.96 -35.88
CA LEU A 228 15.45 -10.72 -35.35
C LEU A 228 16.51 -9.86 -34.66
N THR A 229 17.08 -10.39 -33.58
CA THR A 229 18.35 -9.91 -33.00
C THR A 229 19.54 -10.58 -33.71
N ASN A 230 19.42 -11.87 -34.04
CA ASN A 230 20.46 -12.65 -34.70
C ASN A 230 19.90 -13.58 -35.78
N LEU A 231 20.68 -13.80 -36.84
CA LEU A 231 20.36 -14.68 -37.96
C LEU A 231 21.65 -15.36 -38.44
N ALA A 232 21.71 -16.69 -38.29
CA ALA A 232 22.80 -17.52 -38.79
C ALA A 232 22.26 -18.53 -39.82
N LEU A 233 22.65 -18.36 -41.08
CA LEU A 233 22.27 -19.22 -42.20
C LEU A 233 23.47 -20.10 -42.60
N SER A 234 23.30 -21.42 -42.61
CA SER A 234 24.30 -22.36 -43.09
C SER A 234 23.75 -23.08 -44.32
N LYS A 235 24.23 -22.69 -45.51
CA LYS A 235 23.89 -23.34 -46.79
C LYS A 235 24.35 -24.81 -46.82
N GLU A 236 25.54 -25.11 -46.31
CA GLU A 236 26.10 -26.48 -46.24
C GLU A 236 25.34 -27.45 -45.35
N LYS A 237 24.61 -26.94 -44.35
CA LYS A 237 23.88 -27.75 -43.36
C LYS A 237 22.36 -27.59 -43.47
N GLU A 238 21.89 -26.91 -44.51
CA GLU A 238 20.48 -26.58 -44.75
C GLU A 238 19.79 -26.10 -43.46
N LYS A 239 20.46 -25.23 -42.69
CA LYS A 239 20.00 -24.77 -41.38
C LYS A 239 19.91 -23.25 -41.29
N VAL A 240 18.74 -22.76 -40.86
CA VAL A 240 18.57 -21.38 -40.37
C VAL A 240 18.46 -21.41 -38.85
N ASN A 241 19.24 -20.58 -38.17
CA ASN A 241 19.06 -20.31 -36.74
C ASN A 241 18.76 -18.83 -36.55
N MET A 242 17.66 -18.53 -35.88
CA MET A 242 17.14 -17.20 -35.63
C MET A 242 17.04 -16.94 -34.13
N THR A 243 17.27 -15.70 -33.73
CA THR A 243 16.94 -15.22 -32.38
C THR A 243 16.00 -14.04 -32.55
N LEU A 244 14.77 -14.14 -32.03
CA LEU A 244 13.78 -13.08 -32.20
C LEU A 244 14.16 -11.82 -31.40
N ASN A 245 13.60 -10.67 -31.78
CA ASN A 245 13.72 -9.42 -31.01
C ASN A 245 12.47 -9.11 -30.15
N PHE A 246 11.50 -10.02 -30.11
CA PHE A 246 10.26 -9.96 -29.36
C PHE A 246 9.93 -11.32 -28.73
N ALA A 247 9.14 -11.33 -27.66
CA ALA A 247 8.65 -12.56 -27.03
C ALA A 247 7.54 -13.20 -27.87
N THR A 248 7.62 -14.51 -28.10
CA THR A 248 6.59 -15.29 -28.79
C THR A 248 5.31 -15.44 -27.94
N PRO A 249 4.15 -15.73 -28.55
CA PRO A 249 2.92 -16.05 -27.80
C PRO A 249 3.09 -17.23 -26.83
N GLU A 250 3.93 -18.21 -27.18
CA GLU A 250 4.27 -19.38 -26.35
C GLU A 250 5.03 -18.96 -25.08
N GLU A 251 6.10 -18.17 -25.22
CA GLU A 251 6.89 -17.63 -24.08
C GLU A 251 6.03 -16.73 -23.17
N ILE A 252 5.13 -15.92 -23.75
CA ILE A 252 4.18 -15.08 -23.00
C ILE A 252 3.20 -15.95 -22.20
N GLY A 253 2.66 -17.01 -22.80
CA GLY A 253 1.75 -17.95 -22.12
C GLY A 253 2.41 -18.69 -20.96
N ILE A 254 3.64 -19.18 -21.16
CA ILE A 254 4.43 -19.83 -20.09
C ILE A 254 4.67 -18.87 -18.92
N ARG A 255 4.97 -17.60 -19.20
CA ARG A 255 5.15 -16.56 -18.17
C ARG A 255 3.84 -16.24 -17.43
N GLN A 256 2.71 -16.18 -18.14
CA GLN A 256 1.39 -15.99 -17.51
C GLN A 256 1.02 -17.17 -16.60
N ASN A 257 1.19 -18.41 -17.06
CA ASN A 257 0.93 -19.61 -16.26
C ASN A 257 1.83 -19.69 -15.01
N ASN A 258 3.10 -19.29 -15.12
CA ASN A 258 3.99 -19.20 -13.96
C ASN A 258 3.57 -18.11 -12.99
N ASN A 259 3.16 -16.92 -13.47
CA ASN A 259 2.63 -15.87 -12.61
C ASN A 259 1.31 -16.28 -11.94
N GLU A 260 0.42 -16.97 -12.65
CA GLU A 260 -0.82 -17.50 -12.07
C GLU A 260 -0.54 -18.58 -11.01
N ARG A 261 0.48 -19.43 -11.23
CA ARG A 261 0.96 -20.40 -10.23
C ARG A 261 1.50 -19.70 -8.99
N LEU A 262 2.37 -18.69 -9.15
CA LEU A 262 2.91 -17.91 -8.03
C LEU A 262 1.78 -17.18 -7.26
N LEU A 263 0.82 -16.57 -7.96
CA LEU A 263 -0.36 -15.92 -7.36
C LEU A 263 -1.36 -16.89 -6.70
N LYS A 264 -1.28 -18.20 -7.01
CA LYS A 264 -2.01 -19.26 -6.29
C LYS A 264 -1.22 -19.74 -5.07
N GLU A 265 0.10 -19.87 -5.20
CA GLU A 265 1.01 -20.21 -4.10
C GLU A 265 0.99 -19.13 -3.00
N ASP A 266 1.01 -17.84 -3.36
CA ASP A 266 0.88 -16.71 -2.43
C ASP A 266 -0.47 -16.67 -1.70
N LYS A 267 -1.54 -17.23 -2.29
CA LYS A 267 -2.88 -17.34 -1.67
C LYS A 267 -3.02 -18.51 -0.69
N GLU A 268 -2.05 -19.43 -0.65
CA GLU A 268 -2.01 -20.55 0.31
C GLU A 268 -1.18 -20.21 1.57
N VAL A 269 -0.75 -18.94 1.73
CA VAL A 269 0.00 -18.43 2.91
C VAL A 269 -0.95 -17.77 3.92
N ASN A 270 -0.77 -18.08 5.20
CA ASN A 270 -1.53 -17.50 6.31
C ASN A 270 -0.73 -16.37 6.99
N ASP A 271 -1.24 -15.13 6.90
CA ASP A 271 -0.61 -13.94 7.50
C ASP A 271 -1.04 -13.76 8.97
N LEU A 272 -0.11 -14.02 9.90
CA LEU A 272 -0.33 -13.89 11.34
C LEU A 272 0.21 -12.53 11.84
N LEU A 273 -0.64 -11.50 11.82
CA LEU A 273 -0.29 -10.14 12.27
C LEU A 273 -0.56 -9.92 13.77
N PHE A 274 0.50 -9.71 14.55
CA PHE A 274 0.43 -9.35 15.97
C PHE A 274 0.67 -7.84 16.20
N THR A 275 0.05 -7.30 17.24
CA THR A 275 0.20 -5.89 17.64
C THR A 275 0.13 -5.75 19.17
N ASN A 276 0.32 -4.54 19.68
CA ASN A 276 0.36 -4.24 21.11
C ASN A 276 -0.92 -4.65 21.83
N GLU A 277 -0.77 -5.35 22.95
CA GLU A 277 -1.87 -5.56 23.88
C GLU A 277 -2.21 -4.24 24.60
N LYS A 278 -3.51 -3.91 24.67
CA LYS A 278 -4.00 -2.79 25.46
C LYS A 278 -3.88 -3.14 26.95
N LYS A 279 -3.02 -2.44 27.69
CA LYS A 279 -2.75 -2.71 29.11
C LYS A 279 -3.15 -1.54 30.01
N LEU A 280 -3.60 -1.86 31.22
CA LEU A 280 -3.95 -0.87 32.25
C LEU A 280 -2.72 -0.06 32.70
N PHE A 281 -1.55 -0.70 32.75
CA PHE A 281 -0.26 -0.09 33.06
C PHE A 281 0.88 -0.97 32.55
N GLU A 282 1.86 -0.38 31.87
CA GLU A 282 3.18 -0.97 31.64
C GLU A 282 4.23 0.14 31.80
N LEU A 283 5.39 -0.17 32.40
CA LEU A 283 6.51 0.76 32.40
C LEU A 283 6.97 1.01 30.96
N GLY A 284 7.15 2.28 30.59
CA GLY A 284 7.67 2.66 29.28
C GLY A 284 9.09 3.20 29.34
N TYR A 285 9.34 4.27 28.60
CA TYR A 285 10.64 4.91 28.45
C TYR A 285 10.74 6.21 29.24
N LEU A 286 11.97 6.54 29.64
CA LEU A 286 12.34 7.84 30.18
C LEU A 286 13.47 8.42 29.32
N ARG A 287 13.27 9.61 28.77
CA ARG A 287 14.30 10.46 28.19
C ARG A 287 14.77 11.47 29.22
N THR A 288 16.08 11.68 29.26
CA THR A 288 16.76 12.62 30.15
C THR A 288 17.61 13.54 29.29
N GLU A 289 17.19 14.80 29.19
CA GLU A 289 17.94 15.88 28.54
C GLU A 289 18.55 16.79 29.61
N LEU A 290 19.85 17.05 29.56
CA LEU A 290 20.60 17.85 30.53
C LEU A 290 21.66 18.69 29.82
N ASN A 291 21.43 20.02 29.71
CA ASN A 291 22.29 20.89 28.91
C ASN A 291 22.80 22.11 29.69
N GLN A 292 24.04 22.49 29.42
CA GLN A 292 24.68 23.70 29.89
C GLN A 292 24.77 24.68 28.71
N ILE A 293 24.25 25.89 28.89
CA ILE A 293 24.18 26.93 27.87
C ILE A 293 25.14 28.05 28.25
N PHE A 294 25.90 28.55 27.27
CA PHE A 294 26.77 29.71 27.39
C PHE A 294 26.31 30.77 26.40
N LYS A 295 25.84 31.92 26.89
CA LYS A 295 25.36 33.04 26.07
C LYS A 295 26.29 34.23 26.20
N LYS A 296 26.43 34.98 25.11
CA LYS A 296 27.11 36.29 25.07
C LYS A 296 26.24 37.22 24.25
N SER A 297 25.97 38.43 24.76
CA SER A 297 25.19 39.44 24.04
C SER A 297 25.89 40.79 23.95
N GLU A 298 25.69 41.49 22.84
CA GLU A 298 26.20 42.86 22.61
C GLU A 298 25.49 43.89 23.52
N TYR A 299 24.24 43.62 23.93
CA TYR A 299 23.44 44.56 24.73
C TYR A 299 23.83 44.61 26.22
N GLU A 300 24.67 43.68 26.68
CA GLU A 300 25.17 43.67 28.06
C GLU A 300 26.51 44.40 28.20
N LYS A 301 26.61 45.28 29.21
CA LYS A 301 27.62 46.35 29.30
C LYS A 301 29.10 45.95 29.27
N ASN A 302 29.43 44.66 29.36
CA ASN A 302 30.80 44.15 29.27
C ASN A 302 31.04 43.12 28.14
N GLY A 303 30.00 42.55 27.52
CA GLY A 303 30.15 41.44 26.56
C GLY A 303 30.79 40.16 27.15
N ASP A 304 30.65 39.96 28.46
CA ASP A 304 31.09 38.76 29.18
C ASP A 304 30.21 37.54 28.83
N TRP A 305 30.71 36.33 29.07
CA TRP A 305 29.94 35.09 28.91
C TRP A 305 29.05 34.84 30.12
N GLN A 306 27.75 34.69 29.90
CA GLN A 306 26.81 34.16 30.88
C GLN A 306 26.69 32.64 30.74
N SER A 307 26.55 31.95 31.88
CA SER A 307 26.26 30.51 31.93
C SER A 307 24.87 30.28 32.50
N ASP A 308 24.04 29.52 31.79
CA ASP A 308 22.73 29.05 32.23
C ASP A 308 22.62 27.53 31.95
N TRP A 309 21.60 26.86 32.46
CA TRP A 309 21.37 25.42 32.25
C TRP A 309 19.89 25.13 32.00
N GLU A 310 19.62 23.99 31.40
CA GLU A 310 18.28 23.43 31.22
C GLU A 310 18.31 21.92 31.45
N ALA A 311 17.15 21.37 31.85
CA ALA A 311 17.03 19.96 32.16
C ALA A 311 15.56 19.54 32.00
N ASN A 312 15.33 18.52 31.19
CA ASN A 312 14.01 17.99 30.90
C ASN A 312 13.96 16.48 31.15
N LEU A 313 12.85 16.01 31.71
CA LEU A 313 12.53 14.62 31.90
C LEU A 313 11.23 14.29 31.17
N GLU A 314 11.30 13.35 30.25
CA GLU A 314 10.19 13.01 29.36
C GLU A 314 9.86 11.52 29.46
N TYR A 315 8.61 11.22 29.79
CA TYR A 315 8.10 9.86 30.00
C TYR A 315 7.05 9.52 28.93
N GLN A 316 7.17 8.34 28.32
CA GLN A 316 6.16 7.76 27.41
C GLN A 316 5.93 6.31 27.81
N GLY A 317 4.68 5.88 27.98
CA GLY A 317 4.37 4.51 28.36
C GLY A 317 2.88 4.15 28.32
N ALA A 318 2.56 2.86 28.49
CA ALA A 318 1.17 2.39 28.46
C ALA A 318 0.45 2.68 29.79
N LEU A 319 -0.71 3.36 29.72
CA LEU A 319 -1.53 3.68 30.88
C LEU A 319 -3.02 3.69 30.48
N LEU A 320 -3.88 3.12 31.32
CA LEU A 320 -5.34 3.10 31.13
C LEU A 320 -5.79 2.61 29.73
N TYR A 321 -5.08 1.64 29.14
CA TYR A 321 -5.34 1.10 27.79
C TYR A 321 -5.03 2.05 26.61
N GLY A 322 -4.46 3.22 26.91
CA GLY A 322 -3.87 4.15 25.94
C GLY A 322 -2.38 4.37 26.22
N GLU A 323 -1.84 5.43 25.65
CA GLU A 323 -0.45 5.86 25.82
C GLU A 323 -0.40 7.20 26.55
N ILE A 324 0.33 7.26 27.67
CA ILE A 324 0.63 8.52 28.35
C ILE A 324 1.98 9.06 27.90
N THR A 325 2.01 10.34 27.57
CA THR A 325 3.23 11.15 27.41
C THR A 325 3.21 12.27 28.45
N ALA A 326 4.33 12.50 29.13
CA ALA A 326 4.48 13.57 30.12
C ALA A 326 5.89 14.15 30.10
N ASN A 327 6.00 15.47 29.95
CA ASN A 327 7.25 16.22 29.98
C ASN A 327 7.32 17.06 31.28
N TYR A 328 8.52 17.13 31.89
CA TYR A 328 8.78 17.84 33.14
C TYR A 328 10.08 18.64 33.08
N ASP A 329 9.93 19.97 33.10
CA ASP A 329 11.01 20.94 33.25
C ASP A 329 11.55 20.90 34.69
N VAL A 330 12.77 20.36 34.83
CA VAL A 330 13.45 20.19 36.11
C VAL A 330 13.96 21.52 36.67
N LYS A 331 14.27 22.49 35.80
CA LYS A 331 14.77 23.81 36.21
C LYS A 331 13.65 24.63 36.84
N ASN A 332 12.52 24.74 36.14
CA ASN A 332 11.37 25.52 36.60
C ASN A 332 10.46 24.74 37.56
N HIS A 333 10.64 23.41 37.68
CA HIS A 333 9.87 22.51 38.54
C HIS A 333 8.38 22.38 38.12
N ILE A 334 8.12 22.35 36.81
CA ILE A 334 6.77 22.41 36.24
C ILE A 334 6.62 21.31 35.19
N PHE A 335 5.47 20.62 35.17
CA PHE A 335 5.10 19.76 34.04
C PHE A 335 4.74 20.62 32.84
N GLU A 336 5.30 20.33 31.66
CA GLU A 336 4.84 20.91 30.40
C GLU A 336 3.52 20.24 29.98
N ASP A 337 3.46 19.63 28.81
CA ASP A 337 2.29 18.89 28.36
C ASP A 337 2.23 17.49 29.00
N VAL A 338 1.00 17.07 29.33
CA VAL A 338 0.69 15.71 29.74
C VAL A 338 -0.50 15.25 28.92
N LYS A 339 -0.32 14.19 28.13
CA LYS A 339 -1.31 13.68 27.16
C LYS A 339 -1.57 12.21 27.41
N LEU A 340 -2.82 11.78 27.22
CA LEU A 340 -3.22 10.37 27.21
C LEU A 340 -3.96 10.08 25.90
N ARG A 341 -3.28 9.41 24.96
CA ARG A 341 -3.70 9.18 23.58
C ARG A 341 -4.22 7.75 23.38
N TYR A 342 -5.29 7.60 22.62
CA TYR A 342 -5.90 6.33 22.24
C TYR A 342 -6.07 6.29 20.72
N ASP A 343 -5.07 5.74 20.05
CA ASP A 343 -5.05 5.68 18.59
C ASP A 343 -6.01 4.62 18.03
N ASN A 344 -6.60 4.94 16.87
CA ASN A 344 -7.49 4.03 16.13
C ASN A 344 -8.63 3.46 16.99
N LEU A 345 -9.25 4.30 17.83
CA LEU A 345 -10.32 3.89 18.74
C LEU A 345 -11.54 3.37 17.95
N TYR A 346 -11.88 4.04 16.84
CA TYR A 346 -12.91 3.64 15.89
C TYR A 346 -12.63 4.27 14.52
N LYS A 347 -12.61 3.48 13.43
CA LYS A 347 -12.39 3.97 12.04
C LYS A 347 -11.35 5.10 11.92
N GLU A 348 -10.10 4.84 12.32
CA GLU A 348 -8.97 5.80 12.24
C GLU A 348 -9.11 7.09 13.09
N HIS A 349 -10.13 7.20 13.96
CA HIS A 349 -10.24 8.31 14.90
C HIS A 349 -9.36 8.08 16.13
N THR A 350 -8.66 9.12 16.56
CA THR A 350 -7.86 9.14 17.79
C THR A 350 -8.59 9.95 18.87
N PHE A 351 -8.60 9.42 20.09
CA PHE A 351 -9.08 10.13 21.27
C PHE A 351 -7.88 10.58 22.13
N GLU A 352 -7.79 11.86 22.46
CA GLU A 352 -6.75 12.43 23.32
C GLU A 352 -7.37 13.16 24.51
N VAL A 353 -6.85 12.86 25.70
CA VAL A 353 -7.07 13.64 26.92
C VAL A 353 -5.77 14.36 27.25
N GLY A 354 -5.74 15.66 27.03
CA GLY A 354 -4.55 16.49 27.26
C GLY A 354 -4.70 17.44 28.43
N SER A 355 -3.59 17.76 29.06
CA SER A 355 -3.45 18.92 29.93
C SER A 355 -2.19 19.67 29.54
N TYR A 356 -2.33 20.95 29.19
CA TYR A 356 -1.30 21.77 28.56
C TYR A 356 -0.90 22.93 29.47
N LYS A 357 0.36 23.36 29.40
CA LYS A 357 0.87 24.50 30.16
C LYS A 357 0.30 25.81 29.59
N TYR A 358 -0.38 26.60 30.43
CA TYR A 358 -0.80 27.96 30.08
C TYR A 358 0.26 28.97 30.56
N MET A 359 1.01 29.54 29.60
CA MET A 359 2.11 30.48 29.84
C MET A 359 3.13 29.99 30.90
N ASP A 360 4.06 30.83 31.34
CA ASP A 360 5.08 30.43 32.32
C ASP A 360 4.59 30.43 33.79
N GLY A 361 3.31 30.73 34.02
CA GLY A 361 2.72 30.78 35.37
C GLY A 361 2.41 29.42 36.01
N GLY A 362 2.60 28.31 35.29
CA GLY A 362 2.28 26.95 35.78
C GLY A 362 0.77 26.63 35.83
N ALA A 363 -0.07 27.53 35.32
CA ALA A 363 -1.47 27.25 35.05
C ALA A 363 -1.64 26.17 33.98
N ARG A 364 -2.80 25.52 33.94
CA ARG A 364 -3.07 24.43 33.00
C ARG A 364 -4.46 24.50 32.40
N GLU A 365 -4.53 24.23 31.11
CA GLU A 365 -5.75 23.99 30.35
C GLU A 365 -5.94 22.48 30.18
N TRP A 366 -7.19 22.02 30.12
CA TRP A 366 -7.54 20.64 29.79
C TRP A 366 -8.23 20.59 28.44
N GLU A 367 -7.82 19.65 27.59
CA GLU A 367 -8.43 19.38 26.29
C GLU A 367 -8.93 17.93 26.25
N LEU A 368 -10.11 17.73 25.66
CA LEU A 368 -10.60 16.45 25.20
C LEU A 368 -10.78 16.57 23.69
N SER A 369 -10.11 15.73 22.91
CA SER A 369 -10.33 15.67 21.46
C SER A 369 -10.65 14.27 20.98
N LEU A 370 -11.60 14.15 20.06
CA LEU A 370 -11.92 12.95 19.30
C LEU A 370 -12.03 13.36 17.84
N LYS A 371 -11.02 13.03 17.03
CA LYS A 371 -10.95 13.43 15.62
C LYS A 371 -10.19 12.41 14.79
N LYS A 372 -10.44 12.40 13.49
CA LYS A 372 -9.55 11.77 12.52
C LYS A 372 -8.31 12.66 12.33
N ASP A 373 -7.12 12.10 12.42
CA ASP A 373 -5.90 12.87 12.15
C ASP A 373 -5.79 13.14 10.64
N LYS A 374 -5.59 14.41 10.28
CA LYS A 374 -5.45 14.89 8.89
C LYS A 374 -4.00 15.28 8.57
N GLY A 375 -3.12 15.36 9.57
CA GLY A 375 -1.70 15.71 9.42
C GLY A 375 -1.39 17.15 9.00
N TYR A 376 -2.40 18.02 8.85
CA TYR A 376 -2.22 19.45 8.59
C TYR A 376 -3.33 20.31 9.20
N ILE A 377 -3.01 21.59 9.37
CA ILE A 377 -3.91 22.66 9.83
C ILE A 377 -3.95 23.73 8.73
N VAL A 378 -5.16 24.19 8.40
CA VAL A 378 -5.34 25.36 7.51
C VAL A 378 -5.55 26.60 8.37
N THR A 379 -4.70 27.60 8.22
CA THR A 379 -4.86 28.90 8.88
C THR A 379 -5.87 29.78 8.15
N GLY A 380 -6.43 30.79 8.84
CA GLY A 380 -7.39 31.73 8.25
C GLY A 380 -6.87 32.51 7.02
N SER A 381 -5.54 32.55 6.82
CA SER A 381 -4.88 33.18 5.68
C SER A 381 -4.65 32.24 4.48
N LYS A 382 -5.23 31.03 4.50
CA LYS A 382 -4.93 29.90 3.57
C LYS A 382 -3.50 29.33 3.65
N ASN A 383 -2.68 29.70 4.63
CA ASN A 383 -1.38 29.04 4.80
C ASN A 383 -1.60 27.65 5.42
N TYR A 384 -1.06 26.63 4.76
CA TYR A 384 -1.12 25.24 5.20
C TYR A 384 0.06 24.96 6.12
N ILE A 385 -0.22 24.49 7.32
CA ILE A 385 0.80 24.09 8.30
C ILE A 385 0.69 22.57 8.42
N ILE A 386 1.67 21.84 7.90
CA ILE A 386 1.75 20.39 8.13
C ILE A 386 2.19 20.18 9.58
N LYS A 387 1.32 19.58 10.39
CA LYS A 387 1.53 19.39 11.82
C LYS A 387 1.27 17.94 12.16
N GLU A 388 2.28 17.29 12.70
CA GLU A 388 2.30 15.84 12.84
C GLU A 388 2.90 15.39 14.17
N ASN A 389 2.31 14.33 14.72
CA ASN A 389 2.81 13.69 15.95
C ASN A 389 3.88 12.67 15.57
N VAL A 390 5.12 12.91 15.98
CA VAL A 390 6.28 12.10 15.60
C VAL A 390 7.08 11.70 16.83
N PRO A 391 7.90 10.64 16.75
CA PRO A 391 8.66 10.19 17.91
C PRO A 391 9.58 11.27 18.47
N LEU A 392 9.76 11.24 19.78
CA LEU A 392 10.50 12.25 20.52
C LEU A 392 11.99 12.21 20.19
N GLY A 393 12.52 13.36 19.76
CA GLY A 393 13.86 13.49 19.19
C GLY A 393 13.95 13.12 17.70
N SER A 394 12.83 12.94 16.99
CA SER A 394 12.87 12.70 15.55
C SER A 394 13.20 13.96 14.78
N ARG A 395 14.02 13.78 13.75
CA ARG A 395 14.16 14.73 12.65
C ARG A 395 13.19 14.32 11.54
N VAL A 396 12.52 15.26 10.90
CA VAL A 396 11.58 14.96 9.82
C VAL A 396 11.92 15.80 8.60
N GLU A 397 12.04 15.14 7.45
CA GLU A 397 12.12 15.81 6.14
C GLU A 397 10.73 15.89 5.54
N LEU A 398 10.35 17.08 5.08
CA LEU A 398 9.20 17.33 4.23
C LEU A 398 9.66 17.30 2.77
N LEU A 399 9.07 16.41 1.97
CA LEU A 399 9.39 16.25 0.55
C LEU A 399 8.21 16.66 -0.32
N TYR A 400 8.53 17.33 -1.43
CA TYR A 400 7.61 17.68 -2.50
C TYR A 400 8.21 17.26 -3.84
N LEU A 401 7.42 16.59 -4.69
CA LEU A 401 7.88 16.00 -5.97
C LEU A 401 9.13 15.09 -5.84
N GLY A 402 9.28 14.43 -4.69
CA GLY A 402 10.41 13.54 -4.36
C GLY A 402 11.69 14.24 -3.88
N VAL A 403 11.68 15.56 -3.72
CA VAL A 403 12.83 16.37 -3.27
C VAL A 403 12.52 17.01 -1.92
N ILE A 404 13.49 17.02 -1.01
CA ILE A 404 13.36 17.62 0.33
C ILE A 404 13.22 19.14 0.19
N ILE A 405 12.10 19.68 0.64
CA ILE A 405 11.81 21.12 0.68
C ILE A 405 11.97 21.73 2.07
N ASP A 406 11.84 20.92 3.14
CA ASP A 406 12.07 21.40 4.49
C ASP A 406 12.48 20.30 5.46
N ILE A 407 13.06 20.69 6.61
CA ILE A 407 13.51 19.76 7.64
C ILE A 407 13.29 20.35 9.03
N GLU A 408 12.49 19.68 9.85
CA GLU A 408 12.18 20.08 11.23
C GLU A 408 12.56 19.00 12.24
N ASN A 409 13.00 19.43 13.43
CA ASN A 409 13.24 18.52 14.55
C ASN A 409 12.05 18.57 15.50
N SER A 410 11.62 17.41 16.02
CA SER A 410 10.46 17.29 16.89
C SER A 410 10.65 18.09 18.18
N GLN A 411 9.70 18.98 18.47
CA GLN A 411 9.58 19.67 19.75
C GLN A 411 8.39 19.05 20.49
N ASN A 412 8.63 18.45 21.66
CA ASN A 412 7.58 17.81 22.49
C ASN A 412 6.67 16.80 21.72
N GLY A 413 7.26 16.07 20.78
CA GLY A 413 6.61 14.98 20.03
C GLY A 413 5.80 15.47 18.84
N VAL A 414 5.96 16.74 18.51
CA VAL A 414 5.25 17.44 17.45
C VAL A 414 6.27 18.06 16.52
N ILE A 415 6.03 17.93 15.22
CA ILE A 415 6.66 18.77 14.18
C ILE A 415 5.59 19.68 13.58
N GLU A 416 6.02 20.87 13.16
CA GLU A 416 5.13 21.86 12.57
C GLU A 416 5.87 22.59 11.44
N PHE A 417 5.69 22.13 10.20
CA PHE A 417 6.32 22.74 9.03
C PHE A 417 5.58 24.02 8.61
N LYS A 418 6.34 25.10 8.49
CA LYS A 418 5.88 26.42 8.03
C LYS A 418 6.70 26.85 6.84
N ASN A 419 6.35 26.32 5.68
CA ASN A 419 7.07 26.52 4.43
C ASN A 419 6.12 27.03 3.35
N ASP A 420 6.52 28.07 2.62
CA ASP A 420 5.71 28.69 1.56
C ASP A 420 5.39 27.71 0.40
N GLU A 421 6.15 26.62 0.26
CA GLU A 421 5.87 25.55 -0.71
C GLU A 421 4.70 24.63 -0.29
N ILE A 422 4.17 24.77 0.94
CA ILE A 422 3.00 24.04 1.43
C ILE A 422 1.72 24.75 1.00
N LYS A 423 1.03 24.19 0.00
CA LYS A 423 -0.12 24.79 -0.68
C LYS A 423 -1.29 23.80 -0.80
N GLU A 424 -2.47 24.30 -1.16
CA GLU A 424 -3.68 23.52 -1.46
C GLU A 424 -3.44 22.53 -2.63
N ASP A 425 -4.15 21.40 -2.65
CA ASP A 425 -4.12 20.40 -3.74
C ASP A 425 -2.75 19.77 -4.05
N ARG A 426 -1.93 19.52 -3.03
CA ARG A 426 -0.62 18.88 -3.17
C ARG A 426 -0.48 17.63 -2.30
N GLU A 427 0.34 16.71 -2.79
CA GLU A 427 0.80 15.54 -2.04
C GLU A 427 2.22 15.82 -1.53
N TYR A 428 2.43 15.60 -0.24
CA TYR A 428 3.72 15.70 0.44
C TYR A 428 4.10 14.36 1.06
N GLU A 429 5.39 14.04 1.03
CA GLU A 429 5.94 12.89 1.74
C GLU A 429 6.73 13.38 2.96
N LEU A 430 6.38 12.90 4.15
CA LEU A 430 7.16 13.11 5.37
C LEU A 430 8.06 11.90 5.61
N LYS A 431 9.38 12.11 5.62
CA LYS A 431 10.37 11.11 6.06
C LYS A 431 10.81 11.42 7.48
N ILE A 432 10.29 10.65 8.42
CA ILE A 432 10.54 10.77 9.86
C ILE A 432 11.76 9.93 10.21
N TYR A 433 12.90 10.59 10.37
CA TYR A 433 14.15 10.06 10.91
C TYR A 433 14.05 10.04 12.43
N THR A 434 13.58 8.91 12.93
CA THR A 434 13.59 8.59 14.36
C THR A 434 15.02 8.68 14.94
N PRO A 435 15.20 8.95 16.24
CA PRO A 435 16.53 8.90 16.85
C PRO A 435 17.08 7.46 16.97
N ASP A 436 16.26 6.42 16.76
CA ASP A 436 16.77 5.06 16.49
C ASP A 436 17.33 4.85 15.09
N GLY A 437 17.09 5.83 14.22
CA GLY A 437 17.67 5.96 12.90
C GLY A 437 16.90 5.22 11.82
N LYS A 438 15.69 4.75 12.14
CA LYS A 438 14.74 4.25 11.14
C LYS A 438 14.00 5.42 10.52
N ILE A 439 13.69 5.26 9.24
CA ILE A 439 12.98 6.25 8.43
C ILE A 439 11.55 5.73 8.29
N LEU A 440 10.58 6.43 8.87
CA LEU A 440 9.16 6.19 8.62
C LEU A 440 8.70 7.15 7.52
N THR A 441 7.84 6.69 6.61
CA THR A 441 7.22 7.56 5.60
C THR A 441 5.74 7.76 5.92
N ARG A 442 5.26 9.01 5.90
CA ARG A 442 3.82 9.36 5.87
C ARG A 442 3.51 10.20 4.62
N ILE A 443 2.31 10.06 4.07
CA ILE A 443 1.83 10.86 2.94
C ILE A 443 0.77 11.82 3.45
N ILE A 444 0.94 13.11 3.20
CA ILE A 444 0.02 14.18 3.59
C ILE A 444 -0.57 14.80 2.33
N ASN A 445 -1.90 14.79 2.21
CA ASN A 445 -2.62 15.32 1.06
C ASN A 445 -3.42 16.57 1.46
N THR A 446 -3.00 17.74 0.97
CA THR A 446 -3.66 19.04 1.20
C THR A 446 -4.83 19.32 0.24
N THR A 447 -5.25 18.30 -0.52
CA THR A 447 -6.43 18.36 -1.40
C THR A 447 -7.70 18.55 -0.58
N SER A 448 -8.46 19.61 -0.86
CA SER A 448 -9.73 19.86 -0.19
C SER A 448 -10.78 18.83 -0.61
N ASN A 449 -11.15 17.93 0.31
CA ASN A 449 -12.26 16.99 0.14
C ASN A 449 -13.61 17.56 0.57
N TYR A 450 -13.65 18.80 1.06
CA TYR A 450 -14.84 19.48 1.60
C TYR A 450 -15.64 18.65 2.64
N ASN A 451 -14.97 17.76 3.39
CA ASN A 451 -15.56 16.81 4.33
C ASN A 451 -16.54 15.77 3.71
N GLN A 452 -16.46 15.52 2.39
CA GLN A 452 -17.20 14.45 1.72
C GLN A 452 -16.89 13.06 2.32
N GLN A 453 -17.93 12.27 2.53
CA GLN A 453 -17.90 10.88 3.02
C GLN A 453 -18.54 9.94 2.00
N ASN A 454 -18.15 8.66 1.97
CA ASN A 454 -18.84 7.62 1.21
C ASN A 454 -20.09 7.11 1.95
N LYS A 455 -20.94 6.31 1.30
CA LYS A 455 -22.19 5.83 1.90
C LYS A 455 -21.95 5.01 3.18
N GLY A 456 -22.50 5.49 4.30
CA GLY A 456 -22.35 4.82 5.61
C GLY A 456 -21.03 5.11 6.33
N GLU A 457 -20.19 6.00 5.80
CA GLU A 457 -19.08 6.59 6.52
C GLU A 457 -19.58 7.74 7.41
N VAL A 458 -18.95 7.87 8.58
CA VAL A 458 -19.18 8.96 9.53
C VAL A 458 -17.83 9.51 9.95
N GLU A 459 -17.66 10.82 9.84
CA GLU A 459 -16.50 11.55 10.38
C GLU A 459 -16.97 12.40 11.57
N TYR A 460 -16.23 12.31 12.68
CA TYR A 460 -16.46 13.08 13.89
C TYR A 460 -15.23 13.92 14.19
N ASP A 461 -15.43 15.21 14.49
CA ASP A 461 -14.42 16.11 15.02
C ASP A 461 -15.01 16.81 16.24
N VAL A 462 -14.62 16.37 17.43
CA VAL A 462 -15.10 16.90 18.71
C VAL A 462 -13.91 17.39 19.51
N ASN A 463 -13.95 18.66 19.92
CA ASN A 463 -12.97 19.32 20.76
C ASN A 463 -13.65 20.01 21.94
N ILE A 464 -13.12 19.81 23.15
CA ILE A 464 -13.55 20.51 24.36
C ILE A 464 -12.29 21.01 25.06
N ARG A 465 -12.13 22.33 25.20
CA ARG A 465 -10.94 22.93 25.82
C ARG A 465 -11.30 23.96 26.88
N GLU A 466 -10.73 23.82 28.08
CA GLU A 466 -10.80 24.83 29.14
C GLU A 466 -9.90 26.02 28.78
N ASN A 467 -10.45 27.23 28.66
CA ASN A 467 -9.67 28.47 28.53
C ASN A 467 -9.31 28.97 29.94
N HIS A 468 -8.02 29.16 30.21
CA HIS A 468 -7.54 29.51 31.54
C HIS A 468 -7.96 30.91 32.01
N GLU A 469 -7.91 31.92 31.14
CA GLU A 469 -8.16 33.33 31.52
C GLU A 469 -9.57 33.57 32.08
N ILE A 470 -10.53 32.76 31.62
CA ILE A 470 -11.96 32.94 31.84
C ILE A 470 -12.60 31.79 32.65
N GLU A 471 -11.80 30.76 33.01
CA GLU A 471 -12.22 29.52 33.69
C GLU A 471 -13.43 28.79 33.04
N LYS A 472 -13.59 28.92 31.72
CA LYS A 472 -14.72 28.36 30.96
C LYS A 472 -14.25 27.48 29.80
N PRO A 473 -14.90 26.33 29.54
CA PRO A 473 -14.63 25.53 28.35
C PRO A 473 -15.33 26.05 27.09
N THR A 474 -14.60 26.06 25.97
CA THR A 474 -15.14 26.08 24.60
C THR A 474 -15.43 24.64 24.17
N ILE A 475 -16.48 24.44 23.36
CA ILE A 475 -16.86 23.15 22.77
C ILE A 475 -17.05 23.36 21.26
N ASP A 476 -16.33 22.63 20.43
CA ASP A 476 -16.57 22.53 18.98
C ASP A 476 -16.85 21.07 18.63
N SER A 477 -17.94 20.79 17.93
CA SER A 477 -18.38 19.44 17.60
C SER A 477 -18.98 19.40 16.20
N LYS A 478 -18.34 18.70 15.28
CA LYS A 478 -18.78 18.51 13.89
C LYS A 478 -18.96 17.02 13.59
N VAL A 479 -20.03 16.67 12.89
CA VAL A 479 -20.34 15.30 12.48
C VAL A 479 -20.79 15.31 11.02
N TYR A 480 -20.14 14.50 10.18
CA TYR A 480 -20.46 14.34 8.77
C TYR A 480 -20.89 12.91 8.48
N TYR A 481 -21.97 12.72 7.71
CA TYR A 481 -22.49 11.41 7.35
C TYR A 481 -22.76 11.29 5.84
N GLY A 482 -22.20 10.27 5.20
CA GLY A 482 -22.47 9.94 3.80
C GLY A 482 -23.82 9.22 3.65
N LEU A 483 -24.82 9.94 3.14
CA LEU A 483 -26.14 9.39 2.79
C LEU A 483 -26.06 8.51 1.55
N THR A 484 -25.24 8.91 0.59
CA THR A 484 -24.85 8.16 -0.61
C THR A 484 -23.35 8.36 -0.84
N ASP A 485 -22.78 7.68 -1.83
CA ASP A 485 -21.38 7.86 -2.22
C ASP A 485 -21.09 9.25 -2.82
N ASN A 486 -22.15 9.99 -3.19
CA ASN A 486 -22.09 11.35 -3.72
C ASN A 486 -22.57 12.42 -2.73
N LEU A 487 -23.47 12.10 -1.79
CA LEU A 487 -24.12 13.08 -0.90
C LEU A 487 -23.74 12.87 0.57
N THR A 488 -23.13 13.88 1.16
CA THR A 488 -22.82 13.99 2.59
C THR A 488 -23.69 15.07 3.24
N VAL A 489 -24.14 14.83 4.48
CA VAL A 489 -24.76 15.85 5.34
C VAL A 489 -23.92 16.04 6.59
N GLY A 490 -23.62 17.30 6.92
CA GLY A 490 -22.87 17.72 8.10
C GLY A 490 -23.74 18.47 9.09
N VAL A 491 -23.49 18.26 10.39
CA VAL A 491 -24.03 19.07 11.48
C VAL A 491 -22.89 19.52 12.39
N GLY A 492 -22.92 20.79 12.79
CA GLY A 492 -21.93 21.42 13.65
C GLY A 492 -22.58 22.09 14.86
N TYR A 493 -21.89 22.09 15.99
CA TYR A 493 -22.26 22.78 17.21
C TYR A 493 -21.01 23.39 17.85
N LEU A 494 -21.03 24.70 18.04
CA LEU A 494 -20.00 25.48 18.71
C LEU A 494 -20.63 26.14 19.96
N ARG A 495 -20.01 25.98 21.12
CA ARG A 495 -20.27 26.78 22.32
C ARG A 495 -18.99 27.53 22.67
N ASP A 496 -19.02 28.85 22.55
CA ASP A 496 -17.88 29.70 22.85
C ASP A 496 -18.22 30.75 23.92
N PRO A 497 -17.37 30.97 24.94
CA PRO A 497 -17.58 31.99 25.97
C PRO A 497 -17.10 33.38 25.53
N GLU A 498 -18.03 34.31 25.27
CA GLU A 498 -17.71 35.68 24.85
C GLU A 498 -18.01 36.72 25.95
N LEU A 499 -17.25 37.83 25.98
CA LEU A 499 -17.46 38.94 26.89
C LEU A 499 -18.59 39.87 26.39
N ILE A 500 -19.77 39.77 26.98
CA ILE A 500 -20.96 40.56 26.62
C ILE A 500 -21.37 41.43 27.81
N ASN A 501 -21.32 42.75 27.63
CA ASN A 501 -21.73 43.73 28.66
C ASN A 501 -21.06 43.51 30.03
N ASP A 502 -19.73 43.37 30.03
CA ASP A 502 -18.87 43.11 31.21
C ASP A 502 -19.04 41.74 31.88
N ASN A 503 -19.86 40.83 31.33
CA ASN A 503 -20.00 39.44 31.79
C ASN A 503 -19.60 38.46 30.69
N TYR A 504 -18.94 37.36 31.04
CA TYR A 504 -18.76 36.26 30.11
C TYR A 504 -20.06 35.46 29.99
N GLU A 505 -20.62 35.39 28.79
CA GLU A 505 -21.80 34.60 28.44
C GLU A 505 -21.42 33.49 27.45
N TYR A 506 -22.30 32.51 27.22
CA TYR A 506 -22.05 31.46 26.22
C TYR A 506 -22.87 31.71 24.96
N LEU A 507 -22.21 31.72 23.80
CA LEU A 507 -22.85 31.70 22.49
C LEU A 507 -22.88 30.26 21.97
N ASP A 508 -24.08 29.70 21.87
CA ASP A 508 -24.39 28.41 21.27
C ASP A 508 -24.74 28.63 19.80
N LYS A 509 -23.87 28.19 18.89
CA LYS A 509 -24.00 28.32 17.45
C LYS A 509 -24.13 26.94 16.80
N GLY A 510 -25.19 26.74 16.03
CA GLY A 510 -25.39 25.52 15.24
C GLY A 510 -25.12 25.75 13.77
N ARG A 511 -24.58 24.74 13.08
CA ARG A 511 -24.34 24.70 11.62
C ARG A 511 -24.99 23.47 11.01
N ILE A 512 -25.57 23.61 9.83
CA ILE A 512 -26.02 22.49 8.99
C ILE A 512 -25.39 22.69 7.62
N GLU A 513 -24.86 21.63 7.01
CA GLU A 513 -24.35 21.67 5.65
C GLU A 513 -24.63 20.39 4.86
N ALA A 514 -24.65 20.50 3.54
CA ALA A 514 -24.73 19.39 2.61
C ALA A 514 -23.64 19.54 1.56
N VAL A 515 -22.96 18.45 1.25
CA VAL A 515 -21.90 18.35 0.24
C VAL A 515 -22.32 17.30 -0.78
N TYR A 516 -22.33 17.67 -2.05
CA TYR A 516 -22.62 16.78 -3.16
C TYR A 516 -21.45 16.79 -4.14
N SER A 517 -20.83 15.63 -4.39
CA SER A 517 -19.73 15.47 -5.33
C SER A 517 -20.03 14.36 -6.33
N ASP A 518 -19.84 14.63 -7.62
CA ASP A 518 -20.20 13.71 -8.71
C ASP A 518 -19.45 14.09 -10.02
N TYR A 519 -19.77 13.43 -11.15
CA TYR A 519 -19.16 13.67 -12.46
C TYR A 519 -20.17 14.07 -13.53
N ILE A 520 -19.88 15.15 -14.27
CA ILE A 520 -20.61 15.53 -15.49
C ILE A 520 -19.66 15.37 -16.69
N TYR A 521 -19.98 14.47 -17.62
CA TYR A 521 -19.11 14.14 -18.77
C TYR A 521 -17.64 13.84 -18.37
N SER A 522 -17.45 13.06 -17.31
CA SER A 522 -16.14 12.75 -16.69
C SER A 522 -15.38 13.94 -16.07
N MET A 523 -16.02 15.11 -15.95
CA MET A 523 -15.52 16.27 -15.21
C MET A 523 -16.04 16.20 -13.77
N PRO A 524 -15.18 16.02 -12.75
CA PRO A 524 -15.64 16.02 -11.37
C PRO A 524 -16.10 17.42 -10.95
N TYR A 525 -17.16 17.47 -10.16
CA TYR A 525 -17.69 18.69 -9.56
C TYR A 525 -18.13 18.43 -8.12
N THR A 526 -18.05 19.47 -7.30
CA THR A 526 -18.51 19.46 -5.90
C THR A 526 -19.34 20.71 -5.64
N ILE A 527 -20.48 20.55 -4.97
CA ILE A 527 -21.33 21.62 -4.48
C ILE A 527 -21.47 21.47 -2.97
N ARG A 528 -21.14 22.52 -2.20
CA ARG A 528 -21.46 22.62 -0.77
C ARG A 528 -22.50 23.72 -0.57
N ALA A 529 -23.51 23.44 0.24
CA ALA A 529 -24.42 24.45 0.77
C ALA A 529 -24.46 24.33 2.29
N GLY A 530 -24.20 25.43 3.00
CA GLY A 530 -24.14 25.48 4.45
C GLY A 530 -24.87 26.69 5.03
N GLY A 531 -25.19 26.61 6.31
CA GLY A 531 -25.67 27.75 7.07
C GLY A 531 -25.50 27.54 8.57
N ASP A 532 -25.19 28.62 9.27
CA ASP A 532 -25.02 28.65 10.71
C ASP A 532 -25.80 29.78 11.37
N LYS A 533 -26.12 29.57 12.66
CA LYS A 533 -26.94 30.49 13.45
C LYS A 533 -26.68 30.35 14.95
N VAL A 534 -26.61 31.47 15.66
CA VAL A 534 -26.62 31.53 17.12
C VAL A 534 -28.04 31.35 17.68
N PHE A 535 -28.16 30.57 18.75
CA PHE A 535 -29.42 30.24 19.39
C PHE A 535 -29.78 31.15 20.58
N ASN A 536 -28.79 31.76 21.23
CA ASN A 536 -28.96 32.67 22.35
C ASN A 536 -29.24 34.10 21.85
N GLU A 537 -30.04 34.87 22.59
CA GLU A 537 -30.38 36.25 22.26
C GLU A 537 -29.78 37.18 23.33
N PHE A 538 -28.72 37.89 22.94
CA PHE A 538 -28.02 38.90 23.74
C PHE A 538 -27.89 40.20 22.95
N GLU A 539 -27.94 41.34 23.64
CA GLU A 539 -27.83 42.68 23.06
C GLU A 539 -26.57 43.38 23.57
N TYR A 540 -25.67 43.78 22.67
CA TYR A 540 -24.41 44.47 23.00
C TYR A 540 -24.66 45.97 23.18
N LYS A 541 -24.52 46.48 24.40
CA LYS A 541 -24.77 47.90 24.73
C LYS A 541 -23.84 48.89 24.04
N VAL A 542 -22.71 48.43 23.49
CA VAL A 542 -21.67 49.29 22.89
C VAL A 542 -21.99 49.62 21.43
N ASN A 543 -22.66 48.73 20.70
CA ASN A 543 -22.93 48.83 19.26
C ASN A 543 -24.37 48.47 18.86
N GLU A 544 -25.26 48.24 19.84
CA GLU A 544 -26.69 47.89 19.68
C GLU A 544 -26.96 46.63 18.82
N LYS A 545 -25.95 45.76 18.65
CA LYS A 545 -26.09 44.51 17.91
C LYS A 545 -26.76 43.42 18.75
N ASN A 546 -27.59 42.60 18.12
CA ASN A 546 -28.28 41.47 18.72
C ASN A 546 -27.79 40.13 18.10
N THR A 547 -27.41 39.16 18.93
CA THR A 547 -26.91 37.84 18.49
C THR A 547 -27.96 36.99 17.77
N LYS A 548 -29.25 37.32 17.88
CA LYS A 548 -30.32 36.73 17.06
C LYS A 548 -30.12 36.91 15.56
N ASP A 549 -29.43 37.98 15.18
CA ASP A 549 -29.05 38.32 13.81
C ASP A 549 -27.62 37.83 13.46
N ASP A 550 -26.98 37.06 14.35
CA ASP A 550 -25.79 36.24 14.03
C ASP A 550 -26.26 34.94 13.38
N TYR A 551 -26.31 35.00 12.05
CA TYR A 551 -26.44 33.86 11.17
C TYR A 551 -25.64 34.11 9.89
N SER A 552 -25.26 33.03 9.21
CA SER A 552 -24.69 33.10 7.88
C SER A 552 -25.16 31.94 7.00
N TYR A 553 -25.07 32.10 5.69
CA TYR A 553 -25.31 31.05 4.69
C TYR A 553 -24.17 31.07 3.68
N ASP A 554 -23.60 29.90 3.38
CA ASP A 554 -22.53 29.74 2.41
C ASP A 554 -22.88 28.75 1.29
N LEU A 555 -22.43 29.05 0.08
CA LEU A 555 -22.53 28.20 -1.11
C LEU A 555 -21.15 28.13 -1.76
N LEU A 556 -20.69 26.91 -2.05
CA LEU A 556 -19.48 26.65 -2.83
C LEU A 556 -19.83 25.75 -4.01
N GLY A 557 -19.34 26.07 -5.20
CA GLY A 557 -19.36 25.20 -6.37
C GLY A 557 -17.98 25.12 -7.00
N GLN A 558 -17.46 23.89 -7.18
CA GLN A 558 -16.20 23.60 -7.86
C GLN A 558 -16.46 22.67 -9.05
N ILE A 559 -15.75 22.86 -10.17
CA ILE A 559 -15.71 21.93 -11.31
C ILE A 559 -14.31 21.89 -11.94
N ASP A 560 -13.85 20.68 -12.28
CA ASP A 560 -12.56 20.45 -12.94
C ASP A 560 -12.74 20.01 -14.40
N ILE A 561 -12.38 20.91 -15.31
CA ILE A 561 -12.50 20.74 -16.76
C ILE A 561 -11.09 20.50 -17.34
N ASN A 562 -10.67 19.24 -17.38
CA ASN A 562 -9.35 18.78 -17.84
C ASN A 562 -8.16 19.42 -17.09
N LYS A 563 -7.75 20.62 -17.52
CA LYS A 563 -6.61 21.39 -17.00
C LYS A 563 -7.05 22.66 -16.27
N VAL A 564 -8.35 22.94 -16.22
CA VAL A 564 -8.92 24.15 -15.61
C VAL A 564 -9.79 23.75 -14.43
N ARG A 565 -9.46 24.25 -13.23
CA ARG A 565 -10.34 24.20 -12.05
C ARG A 565 -11.04 25.54 -11.92
N LEU A 566 -12.37 25.51 -11.77
CA LEU A 566 -13.19 26.68 -11.47
C LEU A 566 -13.84 26.48 -10.10
N ARG A 567 -13.72 27.46 -9.20
CA ARG A 567 -14.40 27.50 -7.90
C ARG A 567 -15.12 28.83 -7.72
N LEU A 568 -16.36 28.77 -7.25
CA LEU A 568 -17.21 29.90 -6.90
C LEU A 568 -17.67 29.72 -5.46
N GLU A 569 -17.46 30.74 -4.63
CA GLU A 569 -17.92 30.77 -3.25
C GLU A 569 -18.76 32.04 -3.04
N HIS A 570 -19.86 31.90 -2.31
CA HIS A 570 -20.70 33.02 -1.89
C HIS A 570 -21.15 32.83 -0.45
N GLU A 571 -20.97 33.87 0.36
CA GLU A 571 -21.38 33.93 1.76
C GLU A 571 -22.31 35.13 1.95
N SER A 572 -23.42 34.93 2.64
CA SER A 572 -24.37 35.98 3.05
C SER A 572 -24.49 35.97 4.57
N LYS A 573 -24.27 37.12 5.21
CA LYS A 573 -24.28 37.26 6.67
C LYS A 573 -25.46 38.09 7.17
N GLY A 574 -25.93 37.78 8.37
CA GLY A 574 -26.99 38.48 9.08
C GLY A 574 -26.61 39.92 9.49
N GLU A 575 -27.48 40.58 10.25
CA GLU A 575 -27.31 42.00 10.58
C GLU A 575 -26.28 42.24 11.69
N PHE A 576 -25.88 41.18 12.40
CA PHE A 576 -24.79 41.20 13.36
C PHE A 576 -23.41 41.51 12.73
N TYR A 577 -23.20 41.15 11.47
CA TYR A 577 -21.93 41.33 10.76
C TYR A 577 -21.90 42.65 9.97
N GLU A 578 -20.72 43.30 9.92
CA GLU A 578 -20.52 44.49 9.08
C GLU A 578 -20.48 44.14 7.59
N ASP A 579 -19.90 42.99 7.24
CA ASP A 579 -19.96 42.43 5.90
C ASP A 579 -21.37 41.87 5.64
N LYS A 580 -21.99 42.25 4.52
CA LYS A 580 -23.30 41.72 4.10
C LYS A 580 -23.16 40.50 3.20
N TYR A 581 -22.27 40.63 2.21
CA TYR A 581 -22.03 39.62 1.18
C TYR A 581 -20.54 39.52 0.87
N ARG A 582 -20.02 38.30 0.88
CA ARG A 582 -18.72 37.94 0.33
C ARG A 582 -18.94 37.06 -0.89
N SER A 583 -18.22 37.33 -1.97
CA SER A 583 -18.20 36.47 -3.15
C SER A 583 -16.77 36.31 -3.63
N LYS A 584 -16.39 35.06 -3.92
CA LYS A 584 -15.05 34.68 -4.33
C LYS A 584 -15.16 33.84 -5.61
N PHE A 585 -14.42 34.22 -6.64
CA PHE A 585 -14.20 33.40 -7.83
C PHE A 585 -12.73 33.04 -7.89
N TYR A 586 -12.45 31.76 -8.12
CA TYR A 586 -11.11 31.22 -8.28
C TYR A 586 -11.06 30.38 -9.56
N MET A 587 -10.03 30.61 -10.36
CA MET A 587 -9.71 29.83 -11.55
C MET A 587 -8.24 29.44 -11.48
N ARG A 588 -7.95 28.14 -11.56
CA ARG A 588 -6.60 27.62 -11.81
C ARG A 588 -6.55 26.97 -13.18
N TYR A 589 -5.50 27.26 -13.94
CA TYR A 589 -5.18 26.60 -15.19
C TYR A 589 -3.78 25.99 -15.14
N THR A 590 -3.71 24.67 -15.31
CA THR A 590 -2.49 23.86 -15.26
C THR A 590 -2.11 23.38 -16.69
N PRO A 591 -1.59 24.25 -17.57
CA PRO A 591 -1.26 23.90 -18.96
C PRO A 591 -0.31 22.69 -19.08
N ILE A 592 0.60 22.55 -18.13
CA ILE A 592 1.52 21.42 -17.93
C ILE A 592 1.64 21.15 -16.43
N LYS A 593 1.96 19.92 -16.02
CA LYS A 593 2.07 19.52 -14.58
C LYS A 593 3.02 20.35 -13.71
N SER A 594 3.87 21.18 -14.32
CA SER A 594 4.89 21.99 -13.65
C SER A 594 4.61 23.49 -13.70
N LEU A 595 3.44 23.93 -14.17
CA LEU A 595 3.07 25.34 -14.31
C LEU A 595 1.59 25.50 -13.99
N ASP A 596 1.30 26.26 -12.94
CA ASP A 596 -0.03 26.68 -12.53
C ASP A 596 -0.19 28.18 -12.72
N LEU A 597 -1.35 28.56 -13.25
CA LEU A 597 -1.77 29.95 -13.46
C LEU A 597 -3.08 30.13 -12.72
N GLU A 598 -3.10 30.93 -11.66
CA GLU A 598 -4.30 31.17 -10.89
C GLU A 598 -4.75 32.63 -10.92
N TYR A 599 -6.07 32.79 -10.84
CA TYR A 599 -6.75 34.06 -10.73
C TYR A 599 -7.83 33.95 -9.66
N GLU A 600 -7.76 34.82 -8.67
CA GLU A 600 -8.75 34.95 -7.62
C GLU A 600 -9.35 36.36 -7.65
N HIS A 601 -10.68 36.44 -7.68
CA HIS A 601 -11.45 37.66 -7.56
C HIS A 601 -12.34 37.59 -6.33
N GLU A 602 -12.05 38.40 -5.32
CA GLU A 602 -12.88 38.54 -4.14
C GLU A 602 -13.59 39.90 -4.14
N ARG A 603 -14.86 39.87 -3.77
CA ARG A 603 -15.71 41.05 -3.61
C ARG A 603 -16.41 40.96 -2.26
N ASN A 604 -16.13 41.93 -1.40
CA ASN A 604 -16.83 42.13 -0.14
C ASN A 604 -17.74 43.36 -0.24
N THR A 605 -18.97 43.24 0.23
CA THR A 605 -19.96 44.33 0.27
C THR A 605 -20.38 44.54 1.70
N LYS A 606 -19.98 45.69 2.28
CA LYS A 606 -20.30 46.05 3.66
C LYS A 606 -21.72 46.65 3.76
N ARG A 607 -22.32 46.55 4.94
CA ARG A 607 -23.58 47.23 5.28
C ARG A 607 -23.30 48.73 5.43
N ASP A 608 -24.29 49.56 5.12
CA ASP A 608 -24.16 51.02 5.22
C ASP A 608 -23.79 51.44 6.66
N GLY A 609 -22.65 52.10 6.82
CA GLY A 609 -22.30 52.77 8.08
C GLY A 609 -23.18 54.00 8.33
N ILE A 610 -22.99 54.65 9.48
CA ILE A 610 -23.76 55.82 9.98
C ILE A 610 -23.88 56.97 8.95
N TYR A 611 -23.00 57.03 7.95
CA TYR A 611 -22.97 58.05 6.89
C TYR A 611 -23.62 57.64 5.55
N GLY A 612 -24.20 56.43 5.44
CA GLY A 612 -24.92 55.98 4.24
C GLY A 612 -24.05 55.82 2.98
N ILE A 613 -22.84 55.31 3.14
CA ILE A 613 -21.89 55.07 2.04
C ILE A 613 -21.66 53.57 1.87
N ASP A 614 -22.12 53.06 0.73
CA ASP A 614 -22.11 51.66 0.30
C ASP A 614 -20.67 51.22 -0.10
N TYR A 615 -19.88 50.77 0.87
CA TYR A 615 -18.46 50.42 0.69
C TYR A 615 -18.28 49.02 0.09
N LYS A 616 -17.57 48.95 -1.04
CA LYS A 616 -17.32 47.70 -1.79
C LYS A 616 -15.82 47.51 -1.99
N GLU A 617 -15.28 46.59 -1.23
CA GLU A 617 -13.89 46.13 -1.37
C GLU A 617 -13.82 45.10 -2.50
N LYS A 618 -12.80 45.22 -3.33
CA LYS A 618 -12.54 44.33 -4.47
C LYS A 618 -11.07 44.01 -4.51
N LEU A 619 -10.77 42.74 -4.40
CA LEU A 619 -9.43 42.24 -4.43
C LEU A 619 -9.28 41.29 -5.62
N ASN A 620 -8.27 41.56 -6.46
CA ASN A 620 -7.85 40.62 -7.50
C ASN A 620 -6.45 40.16 -7.16
N LYS A 621 -6.26 38.85 -7.15
CA LYS A 621 -4.98 38.18 -6.96
C LYS A 621 -4.68 37.33 -8.19
N TYR A 622 -3.45 37.42 -8.66
CA TYR A 622 -2.92 36.69 -9.81
C TYR A 622 -1.65 35.97 -9.35
N SER A 623 -1.61 34.66 -9.48
CA SER A 623 -0.43 33.83 -9.17
C SER A 623 0.03 33.10 -10.44
N ILE A 624 1.35 33.10 -10.64
CA ILE A 624 2.04 32.26 -11.62
C ILE A 624 3.03 31.43 -10.84
N GLU A 625 2.86 30.11 -10.85
CA GLU A 625 3.71 29.20 -10.13
C GLU A 625 4.30 28.15 -11.07
N TYR A 626 5.62 27.96 -10.99
CA TYR A 626 6.33 26.92 -11.71
C TYR A 626 7.11 26.04 -10.73
N SER A 627 6.83 24.74 -10.75
CA SER A 627 7.48 23.73 -9.88
C SER A 627 7.93 22.53 -10.68
N LYS A 628 9.24 22.25 -10.71
CA LYS A 628 9.77 21.10 -11.45
C LYS A 628 10.97 20.46 -10.78
N SER A 629 10.86 19.17 -10.47
CA SER A 629 12.00 18.31 -10.14
C SER A 629 12.64 17.70 -11.39
N TYR A 630 13.96 17.54 -11.35
CA TYR A 630 14.75 16.78 -12.31
C TYR A 630 15.86 16.04 -11.56
N LYS A 631 15.69 14.72 -11.38
CA LYS A 631 16.47 13.92 -10.43
C LYS A 631 16.42 14.58 -9.05
N ASP A 632 17.59 14.87 -8.49
CA ASP A 632 17.77 15.36 -7.13
C ASP A 632 17.72 16.90 -7.02
N LEU A 633 17.31 17.60 -8.08
CA LEU A 633 17.17 19.05 -8.13
C LEU A 633 15.69 19.43 -8.28
N LEU A 634 15.15 20.24 -7.37
CA LEU A 634 13.87 20.91 -7.50
C LEU A 634 14.10 22.41 -7.66
N ILE A 635 13.41 23.01 -8.64
CA ILE A 635 13.30 24.45 -8.80
C ILE A 635 11.82 24.80 -8.67
N THR A 636 11.51 25.71 -7.76
CA THR A 636 10.20 26.34 -7.61
C THR A 636 10.35 27.84 -7.81
N GLY A 637 9.37 28.46 -8.46
CA GLY A 637 9.36 29.89 -8.71
C GLY A 637 7.93 30.40 -8.79
N GLU A 638 7.64 31.44 -8.04
CA GLU A 638 6.31 32.00 -7.92
C GLU A 638 6.34 33.52 -8.06
N TYR A 639 5.33 34.04 -8.76
CA TYR A 639 5.02 35.45 -8.81
C TYR A 639 3.57 35.64 -8.40
N GLU A 640 3.36 36.43 -7.36
CA GLU A 640 2.06 36.81 -6.86
C GLU A 640 1.86 38.32 -6.95
N TYR A 641 0.73 38.74 -7.53
CA TYR A 641 0.29 40.12 -7.56
C TYR A 641 -1.14 40.24 -7.03
N GLU A 642 -1.31 41.08 -6.03
CA GLU A 642 -2.60 41.40 -5.40
C GLU A 642 -2.92 42.89 -5.64
N THR A 643 -4.18 43.28 -5.62
CA THR A 643 -4.57 44.67 -5.98
C THR A 643 -4.18 45.69 -4.89
N ASP A 644 -4.22 45.28 -3.62
CA ASP A 644 -3.98 46.15 -2.46
C ASP A 644 -2.57 45.98 -1.82
N ASN A 645 -1.89 44.86 -2.10
CA ASN A 645 -0.49 44.61 -1.72
C ASN A 645 0.46 44.75 -2.92
N LYS A 646 1.76 44.94 -2.65
CA LYS A 646 2.78 44.95 -3.72
C LYS A 646 3.16 43.52 -4.10
N GLY A 647 3.59 43.32 -5.34
CA GLY A 647 3.95 41.98 -5.84
C GLY A 647 5.06 41.29 -5.05
N LYS A 648 4.88 39.99 -4.82
CA LYS A 648 5.84 39.05 -4.22
C LYS A 648 6.44 38.19 -5.34
N TYR A 649 7.74 37.99 -5.29
CA TYR A 649 8.47 37.05 -6.14
C TYR A 649 9.24 36.09 -5.26
N SER A 650 9.18 34.79 -5.53
CA SER A 650 10.05 33.80 -4.91
C SER A 650 10.73 32.92 -5.96
N LEU A 651 11.95 32.51 -5.69
CA LEU A 651 12.72 31.56 -6.50
C LEU A 651 13.54 30.69 -5.57
N ASN A 652 13.09 29.45 -5.36
CA ASN A 652 13.73 28.51 -4.45
C ASN A 652 14.36 27.37 -5.24
N THR A 653 15.46 26.83 -4.72
CA THR A 653 16.22 25.75 -5.35
C THR A 653 16.69 24.78 -4.27
N TYR A 654 16.35 23.50 -4.46
CA TYR A 654 16.62 22.43 -3.52
C TYR A 654 17.44 21.36 -4.22
N TYR A 655 18.58 20.97 -3.66
CA TYR A 655 19.47 19.96 -4.24
C TYR A 655 19.82 18.87 -3.21
N THR A 656 19.33 17.65 -3.46
CA THR A 656 19.47 16.47 -2.59
C THR A 656 20.47 15.44 -3.14
N GLY A 657 21.13 15.72 -4.28
CA GLY A 657 21.95 14.74 -5.00
C GLY A 657 23.30 14.41 -4.36
N LEU A 658 23.64 15.05 -3.24
CA LEU A 658 24.84 14.72 -2.47
C LEU A 658 24.46 13.67 -1.41
N ARG A 659 25.11 12.51 -1.49
CA ARG A 659 24.83 11.33 -0.65
C ARG A 659 24.75 11.61 0.86
N THR A 660 25.45 12.63 1.34
CA THR A 660 25.57 12.97 2.77
C THR A 660 25.09 14.37 3.10
N MET A 661 24.51 15.14 2.14
CA MET A 661 23.98 16.47 2.44
C MET A 661 22.91 16.97 1.46
N THR A 662 21.98 17.78 1.94
CA THR A 662 21.01 18.53 1.13
C THR A 662 21.34 20.00 1.17
N MET A 663 21.21 20.69 0.04
CA MET A 663 21.41 22.13 -0.08
C MET A 663 20.10 22.82 -0.44
N LYS A 664 19.76 23.89 0.27
CA LYS A 664 18.58 24.74 0.09
C LYS A 664 19.04 26.15 -0.24
N LEU A 665 18.48 26.78 -1.25
CA LEU A 665 18.64 28.20 -1.55
C LEU A 665 17.26 28.81 -1.77
N GLU A 666 16.80 29.62 -0.83
CA GLU A 666 15.52 30.33 -0.87
C GLU A 666 15.78 31.81 -1.16
N ASN A 667 14.95 32.41 -2.00
CA ASN A 667 15.02 33.83 -2.33
C ASN A 667 13.60 34.38 -2.42
N THR A 668 13.31 35.43 -1.65
CA THR A 668 12.03 36.15 -1.69
C THR A 668 12.28 37.63 -1.90
N LEU A 669 11.60 38.23 -2.87
CA LEU A 669 11.57 39.68 -3.08
C LEU A 669 10.16 40.20 -2.85
N LEU A 670 10.06 41.22 -2.01
CA LEU A 670 8.82 41.93 -1.67
C LEU A 670 8.90 43.38 -2.17
N ASN A 671 7.76 44.06 -2.17
CA ASN A 671 7.68 45.50 -2.38
C ASN A 671 8.36 46.01 -3.68
N GLU A 672 8.15 45.29 -4.78
CA GLU A 672 8.78 45.58 -6.10
C GLU A 672 10.33 45.45 -6.09
N GLY A 673 10.86 44.57 -5.23
CA GLY A 673 12.30 44.31 -5.11
C GLY A 673 13.06 45.28 -4.21
N LYS A 674 12.36 46.02 -3.33
CA LYS A 674 12.98 46.90 -2.33
C LYS A 674 13.45 46.16 -1.10
N ASP A 675 12.69 45.14 -0.72
CA ASP A 675 13.00 44.27 0.41
C ASP A 675 13.25 42.87 -0.16
N TYR A 676 14.42 42.31 0.12
CA TYR A 676 14.76 40.94 -0.29
C TYR A 676 15.27 40.13 0.91
N GLU A 677 14.94 38.85 0.90
CA GLU A 677 15.44 37.84 1.83
C GLU A 677 16.09 36.70 1.03
N VAL A 678 17.25 36.24 1.49
CA VAL A 678 17.96 35.08 0.94
C VAL A 678 18.38 34.18 2.10
N ALA A 679 18.07 32.89 2.01
CA ALA A 679 18.52 31.87 2.93
C ALA A 679 19.24 30.76 2.18
N PHE A 680 20.41 30.35 2.68
CA PHE A 680 21.15 29.19 2.20
C PHE A 680 21.38 28.23 3.37
N SER A 681 20.92 26.99 3.23
CA SER A 681 21.00 25.98 4.28
C SER A 681 21.61 24.67 3.74
N ILE A 682 22.52 24.08 4.51
CA ILE A 682 23.11 22.76 4.26
C ILE A 682 22.74 21.84 5.42
N PHE A 683 22.10 20.73 5.09
CA PHE A 683 21.70 19.70 6.05
C PHE A 683 22.50 18.43 5.80
N SER A 684 22.85 17.68 6.83
CA SER A 684 23.34 16.30 6.69
C SER A 684 22.25 15.37 6.15
N ASN A 685 22.59 14.40 5.28
CA ASN A 685 21.67 13.35 4.85
C ASN A 685 22.08 12.01 5.47
N GLY A 686 21.18 11.40 6.26
CA GLY A 686 21.23 9.97 6.57
C GLY A 686 22.41 9.45 7.40
N ASN A 687 22.97 10.23 8.33
CA ASN A 687 23.98 9.74 9.28
C ASN A 687 23.55 9.87 10.75
N GLN A 688 22.92 8.81 11.26
CA GLN A 688 22.42 8.67 12.64
C GLN A 688 23.44 8.94 13.75
N MET A 689 24.75 8.92 13.45
CA MET A 689 25.80 9.18 14.44
C MET A 689 26.29 10.63 14.44
N PHE A 690 25.94 11.43 13.43
CA PHE A 690 26.42 12.80 13.27
C PHE A 690 25.50 13.57 12.31
N ASP A 691 24.36 14.00 12.85
CA ASP A 691 23.51 14.98 12.19
C ASP A 691 24.09 16.39 12.35
N TYR A 692 23.94 17.22 11.32
CA TYR A 692 24.20 18.66 11.38
C TYR A 692 23.25 19.43 10.45
N ASN A 693 22.96 20.68 10.84
CA ASN A 693 22.33 21.72 10.04
C ASN A 693 23.23 22.96 10.06
N LEU A 694 23.45 23.59 8.90
CA LEU A 694 24.20 24.83 8.71
C LEU A 694 23.34 25.80 7.89
N GLU A 695 22.73 26.79 8.54
CA GLU A 695 22.01 27.88 7.86
C GLU A 695 22.84 29.17 7.83
N ALA A 696 22.68 29.95 6.76
CA ALA A 696 23.11 31.34 6.63
C ALA A 696 22.00 32.15 5.93
N ARG A 697 21.52 33.23 6.57
CA ARG A 697 20.40 34.05 6.10
C ARG A 697 20.80 35.52 5.88
N TYR A 698 19.97 36.28 5.18
CA TYR A 698 20.06 37.74 5.05
C TYR A 698 18.68 38.33 4.71
N SER A 699 18.29 39.46 5.32
CA SER A 699 17.11 40.26 4.92
C SER A 699 17.39 41.77 5.01
N GLU A 700 16.80 42.58 4.13
CA GLU A 700 16.89 44.05 4.17
C GLU A 700 16.05 44.71 5.28
N GLU A 701 14.96 44.07 5.72
CA GLU A 701 14.09 44.60 6.77
C GLU A 701 14.79 44.54 8.14
N ASP A 702 15.44 43.42 8.47
CA ASP A 702 16.19 43.25 9.73
C ASP A 702 17.64 43.76 9.66
N LYS A 703 18.23 43.86 8.45
CA LYS A 703 19.63 44.26 8.13
C LYS A 703 20.76 43.43 8.75
N ASP A 704 20.47 42.60 9.75
CA ASP A 704 21.45 42.02 10.67
C ASP A 704 21.28 40.51 10.93
N LYS A 705 20.73 39.74 9.98
CA LYS A 705 20.49 38.29 10.13
C LYS A 705 21.48 37.36 9.41
N PHE A 706 22.78 37.68 9.34
CA PHE A 706 23.78 36.62 9.09
C PHE A 706 23.88 35.76 10.35
N THR A 707 22.96 34.80 10.45
CA THR A 707 22.88 33.82 11.53
C THR A 707 23.57 32.55 11.10
N PHE A 708 24.50 32.03 11.89
CA PHE A 708 25.09 30.70 11.73
C PHE A 708 24.54 29.79 12.82
N ARG A 709 23.94 28.67 12.44
CA ARG A 709 23.54 27.59 13.35
C ARG A 709 24.36 26.33 13.06
N PHE A 710 24.76 25.60 14.09
CA PHE A 710 25.29 24.24 13.99
C PHE A 710 24.74 23.41 15.15
N SER A 711 24.16 22.25 14.87
CA SER A 711 23.68 21.27 15.84
C SER A 711 24.39 19.93 15.62
N THR A 712 24.56 19.10 16.66
CA THR A 712 24.99 17.71 16.51
C THR A 712 24.57 16.84 17.70
N ASN A 713 24.01 15.66 17.40
CA ASN A 713 23.74 14.59 18.37
C ASN A 713 24.62 13.37 18.04
N TYR A 714 25.34 12.84 19.03
CA TYR A 714 26.16 11.63 18.89
C TYR A 714 25.66 10.52 19.84
N ASN A 715 25.06 9.48 19.25
CA ASN A 715 24.66 8.23 19.93
C ASN A 715 23.88 8.42 21.24
N ASN A 716 22.99 9.42 21.30
CA ASN A 716 22.17 9.72 22.49
C ASN A 716 23.03 9.94 23.75
N TRP A 717 24.15 10.67 23.58
CA TRP A 717 25.13 10.88 24.65
C TRP A 717 25.83 12.24 24.66
N LEU A 718 25.96 12.88 23.50
CA LEU A 718 26.44 14.25 23.37
C LEU A 718 25.49 15.01 22.47
N ASP A 719 24.92 16.08 23.02
CA ASP A 719 24.18 17.11 22.29
C ASP A 719 25.01 18.41 22.28
N TYR A 720 25.05 19.09 21.14
CA TYR A 720 25.70 20.40 21.03
C TYR A 720 25.01 21.28 19.98
N ASP A 721 24.49 22.42 20.42
CA ASP A 721 23.97 23.49 19.57
C ASP A 721 24.86 24.74 19.67
N MET A 722 24.98 25.44 18.54
CA MET A 722 25.72 26.67 18.41
C MET A 722 24.93 27.65 17.57
N PHE A 723 24.81 28.89 18.05
CA PHE A 723 24.23 30.01 17.33
C PHE A 723 25.16 31.22 17.38
N MET A 724 25.33 31.92 16.26
CA MET A 724 26.02 33.20 16.17
C MET A 724 25.28 34.14 15.24
N ASP A 725 25.28 35.44 15.54
CA ASP A 725 24.76 36.48 14.63
C ASP A 725 25.79 37.57 14.28
N LYS A 726 25.42 38.43 13.32
CA LYS A 726 26.22 39.56 12.84
C LYS A 726 26.45 40.66 13.90
N LYS A 727 25.61 40.73 14.94
CA LYS A 727 25.76 41.65 16.09
C LYS A 727 26.76 41.12 17.13
N GLY A 728 27.27 39.90 16.93
CA GLY A 728 28.21 39.27 17.85
C GLY A 728 27.54 38.66 19.07
N ASN A 729 26.22 38.44 19.03
CA ASN A 729 25.56 37.55 19.96
C ASN A 729 26.01 36.11 19.65
N GLN A 730 26.32 35.33 20.69
CA GLN A 730 26.81 33.96 20.56
C GLN A 730 26.16 33.09 21.62
N GLU A 731 25.77 31.88 21.25
CA GLU A 731 25.19 30.89 22.15
C GLU A 731 25.79 29.51 21.85
N HIS A 732 26.22 28.82 22.89
CA HIS A 732 26.70 27.43 22.83
C HIS A 732 25.99 26.60 23.90
N LYS A 733 25.22 25.61 23.50
CA LYS A 733 24.55 24.62 24.36
C LYS A 733 25.31 23.31 24.24
N PHE A 734 25.68 22.70 25.37
CA PHE A 734 26.36 21.40 25.44
C PHE A 734 25.64 20.49 26.44
N GLY A 735 25.33 19.25 26.09
CA GLY A 735 24.58 18.39 26.99
C GLY A 735 24.54 16.91 26.67
N ILE A 736 23.61 16.23 27.34
CA ILE A 736 23.34 14.80 27.23
C ILE A 736 21.85 14.65 26.95
N ASP A 737 21.49 13.93 25.90
CA ASP A 737 20.13 13.48 25.61
C ASP A 737 20.10 11.96 25.54
N LYS A 738 19.56 11.29 26.58
CA LYS A 738 19.56 9.83 26.68
C LYS A 738 18.17 9.25 26.93
N ILE A 739 17.80 8.22 26.17
CA ILE A 739 16.61 7.39 26.38
C ILE A 739 16.97 6.13 27.19
N THR A 740 16.09 5.72 28.11
CA THR A 740 16.21 4.52 28.95
C THR A 740 14.88 3.76 29.00
N ASP A 741 14.88 2.46 28.70
CA ASP A 741 13.72 1.59 28.97
C ASP A 741 13.64 1.29 30.47
N LEU A 742 12.53 1.63 31.13
CA LEU A 742 12.35 1.36 32.55
C LEU A 742 12.04 -0.12 32.85
N ARG A 743 11.65 -0.92 31.85
CA ARG A 743 11.54 -2.38 31.94
C ARG A 743 12.91 -3.06 31.87
N ASN A 744 13.85 -2.50 31.10
CA ASN A 744 15.21 -3.02 30.97
C ASN A 744 16.24 -1.90 30.73
N ILE A 745 16.77 -1.34 31.82
CA ILE A 745 17.74 -0.23 31.83
C ILE A 745 19.05 -0.54 31.06
N LYS A 746 19.32 -1.81 30.75
CA LYS A 746 20.49 -2.24 29.96
C LYS A 746 20.20 -2.40 28.47
N ALA A 747 18.94 -2.31 28.03
CA ALA A 747 18.60 -2.34 26.62
C ALA A 747 19.11 -1.05 25.93
N SER A 748 19.70 -1.21 24.74
CA SER A 748 20.10 -0.08 23.90
C SER A 748 18.88 0.44 23.14
N ILE A 749 18.05 1.23 23.81
CA ILE A 749 16.96 1.96 23.15
C ILE A 749 17.49 3.27 22.61
N LYS A 750 17.13 3.56 21.37
CA LYS A 750 17.42 4.85 20.75
C LYS A 750 16.17 5.69 20.44
N ASN A 751 14.95 5.16 20.60
CA ASN A 751 13.67 5.83 20.31
C ASN A 751 12.55 5.33 21.24
N MET A 752 11.71 6.26 21.72
CA MET A 752 10.58 5.98 22.60
C MET A 752 9.31 5.50 21.86
N GLU A 753 9.11 5.80 20.57
CA GLU A 753 8.07 5.15 19.73
C GLU A 753 8.54 3.79 19.22
N SER A 754 8.81 2.92 20.18
CA SER A 754 9.11 1.52 19.94
C SER A 754 8.42 0.64 20.97
N SER A 755 8.13 -0.58 20.56
CA SER A 755 7.61 -1.63 21.42
C SER A 755 8.75 -2.60 21.78
N PRO A 756 8.76 -3.16 23.01
CA PRO A 756 9.33 -4.48 23.21
C PRO A 756 8.48 -5.51 22.46
N LEU A 757 9.13 -6.52 21.92
CA LEU A 757 8.44 -7.67 21.31
C LEU A 757 8.79 -8.91 22.14
N LYS A 758 7.75 -9.49 22.75
CA LYS A 758 7.79 -10.82 23.33
C LYS A 758 7.33 -11.83 22.29
N VAL A 759 8.23 -12.70 21.85
CA VAL A 759 7.92 -13.85 21.02
C VAL A 759 7.74 -15.08 21.90
N ILE A 760 6.65 -15.82 21.70
CA ILE A 760 6.36 -17.10 22.37
C ILE A 760 6.23 -18.17 21.28
N THR A 761 7.15 -19.12 21.23
CA THR A 761 7.05 -20.27 20.31
C THR A 761 6.43 -21.46 21.00
N PHE A 762 5.38 -22.04 20.42
CA PHE A 762 4.61 -23.17 20.97
C PHE A 762 4.44 -24.30 19.96
N ILE A 763 4.19 -25.52 20.42
CA ILE A 763 3.85 -26.66 19.58
C ILE A 763 2.35 -26.61 19.30
N ASP A 764 1.98 -26.24 18.08
CA ASP A 764 0.60 -26.30 17.60
C ASP A 764 0.22 -27.77 17.40
N LYS A 765 -0.68 -28.28 18.24
CA LYS A 765 -1.06 -29.70 18.26
C LYS A 765 -2.24 -30.04 17.35
N ASN A 766 -2.91 -29.04 16.77
CA ASN A 766 -4.17 -29.22 16.03
C ASN A 766 -4.26 -28.47 14.68
N ASP A 767 -3.16 -27.83 14.24
CA ASP A 767 -3.01 -27.08 12.99
C ASP A 767 -3.94 -25.84 12.90
N ASN A 768 -4.17 -25.15 14.04
CA ASN A 768 -5.09 -24.01 14.14
C ASN A 768 -4.42 -22.62 14.20
N ASP A 769 -3.08 -22.56 14.27
CA ASP A 769 -2.25 -21.35 14.36
C ASP A 769 -2.47 -20.45 15.60
N LYS A 770 -3.13 -20.97 16.65
CA LYS A 770 -3.49 -20.23 17.88
C LYS A 770 -2.98 -20.95 19.11
N PHE A 771 -2.31 -20.20 19.99
CA PHE A 771 -1.83 -20.73 21.26
C PHE A 771 -3.02 -21.03 22.21
N GLU A 772 -3.19 -22.30 22.57
CA GLU A 772 -4.27 -22.79 23.44
C GLU A 772 -3.77 -23.24 24.84
N GLU A 773 -4.65 -23.18 25.84
CA GLU A 773 -4.31 -23.59 27.21
C GLU A 773 -4.02 -25.10 27.29
N GLY A 774 -2.76 -25.46 27.58
CA GLY A 774 -2.28 -26.84 27.60
C GLY A 774 -1.32 -27.20 26.46
N GLU A 775 -1.04 -26.28 25.54
CA GLU A 775 0.02 -26.44 24.56
C GLU A 775 1.42 -26.20 25.15
N GLU A 776 2.42 -26.85 24.54
CA GLU A 776 3.78 -26.87 25.06
C GLU A 776 4.67 -25.84 24.37
N VAL A 777 5.42 -25.08 25.17
CA VAL A 777 6.38 -24.10 24.67
C VAL A 777 7.68 -24.77 24.18
N ILE A 778 8.23 -24.27 23.06
CA ILE A 778 9.41 -24.86 22.42
C ILE A 778 10.66 -23.97 22.57
N LYS A 779 11.66 -24.46 23.30
CA LYS A 779 12.97 -23.80 23.45
C LYS A 779 13.87 -23.96 22.21
N GLY A 780 14.76 -22.98 22.01
CA GLY A 780 15.85 -23.04 21.04
C GLY A 780 15.42 -22.80 19.58
N VAL A 781 14.26 -22.19 19.36
CA VAL A 781 13.91 -21.60 18.07
C VAL A 781 14.70 -20.31 17.93
N GLU A 782 15.33 -20.10 16.78
CA GLU A 782 16.11 -18.91 16.49
C GLU A 782 15.21 -17.91 15.78
N VAL A 783 14.92 -16.76 16.38
CA VAL A 783 14.04 -15.74 15.81
C VAL A 783 14.86 -14.51 15.46
N GLU A 784 14.59 -13.96 14.29
CA GLU A 784 15.34 -12.86 13.68
C GLU A 784 14.35 -11.77 13.24
N ILE A 785 14.66 -10.52 13.60
CA ILE A 785 13.88 -9.32 13.27
C ILE A 785 14.86 -8.17 13.00
N GLY A 786 14.96 -7.75 11.74
CA GLY A 786 15.95 -6.77 11.31
C GLY A 786 17.38 -7.25 11.57
N ASP A 787 18.12 -6.53 12.41
CA ASP A 787 19.47 -6.87 12.86
C ASP A 787 19.52 -7.66 14.18
N GLN A 788 18.38 -7.82 14.86
CA GLN A 788 18.32 -8.53 16.15
C GLN A 788 18.02 -10.01 15.94
N LYS A 789 18.77 -10.86 16.65
CA LYS A 789 18.70 -12.32 16.53
C LYS A 789 18.80 -12.98 17.91
N ILE A 790 17.74 -13.67 18.34
CA ILE A 790 17.60 -14.21 19.69
C ILE A 790 17.11 -15.67 19.64
N LEU A 791 17.61 -16.51 20.54
CA LEU A 791 17.14 -17.89 20.73
C LEU A 791 16.08 -17.95 21.83
N THR A 792 14.99 -18.67 21.59
CA THR A 792 13.94 -18.85 22.61
C THR A 792 14.46 -19.65 23.81
N ASP A 793 14.10 -19.18 25.00
CA ASP A 793 14.62 -19.68 26.28
C ASP A 793 13.91 -20.97 26.74
N LYS A 794 14.08 -21.36 28.01
CA LYS A 794 13.44 -22.58 28.56
C LYS A 794 11.90 -22.52 28.56
N ASN A 795 11.32 -21.33 28.54
CA ASN A 795 9.88 -21.09 28.50
C ASN A 795 9.39 -20.88 27.05
N GLY A 796 10.26 -21.08 26.05
CA GLY A 796 9.95 -20.79 24.65
C GLY A 796 9.83 -19.29 24.35
N GLU A 797 10.38 -18.43 25.21
CA GLU A 797 10.25 -16.97 25.09
C GLU A 797 11.52 -16.33 24.50
N ALA A 798 11.35 -15.31 23.66
CA ALA A 798 12.42 -14.40 23.23
C ALA A 798 11.95 -12.94 23.36
N MET A 799 12.81 -12.06 23.88
CA MET A 799 12.49 -10.65 24.14
C MET A 799 13.39 -9.74 23.30
N PHE A 800 12.79 -9.07 22.32
CA PHE A 800 13.41 -8.02 21.53
C PHE A 800 13.03 -6.64 22.08
N TYR A 801 13.92 -5.66 21.94
CA TYR A 801 13.75 -4.32 22.49
C TYR A 801 14.02 -3.27 21.41
N GLY A 802 13.27 -2.17 21.41
CA GLY A 802 13.42 -1.14 20.39
C GLY A 802 12.91 -1.57 19.01
N VAL A 803 11.77 -2.26 18.93
CA VAL A 803 11.08 -2.58 17.67
C VAL A 803 10.12 -1.41 17.35
N PRO A 804 10.41 -0.54 16.37
CA PRO A 804 9.64 0.69 16.21
C PRO A 804 8.20 0.48 15.78
N ASN A 805 7.38 1.45 16.17
CA ASN A 805 5.97 1.45 15.89
C ASN A 805 5.68 1.82 14.41
N GLN A 806 4.45 1.55 13.99
CA GLN A 806 3.87 1.84 12.67
C GLN A 806 4.45 1.02 11.49
N VAL A 807 5.63 0.40 11.64
CA VAL A 807 6.23 -0.52 10.64
C VAL A 807 5.76 -1.96 10.86
N ILE A 808 5.43 -2.66 9.77
CA ILE A 808 5.22 -4.12 9.77
C ILE A 808 6.58 -4.80 9.63
N TYR A 809 6.97 -5.60 10.61
CA TYR A 809 8.15 -6.46 10.54
C TYR A 809 7.72 -7.92 10.38
N GLU A 810 8.37 -8.62 9.46
CA GLU A 810 8.29 -10.08 9.34
C GLU A 810 9.30 -10.73 10.29
N LEU A 811 8.88 -11.78 10.99
CA LEU A 811 9.77 -12.59 11.83
C LEU A 811 10.26 -13.79 11.04
N GLU A 812 11.57 -14.07 11.08
CA GLU A 812 12.16 -15.27 10.47
C GLU A 812 12.50 -16.33 11.54
N PRO A 813 11.56 -17.20 11.96
CA PRO A 813 11.83 -18.29 12.89
C PRO A 813 12.55 -19.47 12.21
N LYS A 814 13.78 -19.73 12.63
CA LYS A 814 14.65 -20.83 12.17
C LYS A 814 14.63 -21.96 13.20
N ILE A 815 13.88 -23.02 12.91
CA ILE A 815 13.69 -24.19 13.77
C ILE A 815 14.81 -25.21 13.53
N LYS A 816 15.62 -25.51 14.54
CA LYS A 816 16.77 -26.44 14.44
C LYS A 816 16.42 -27.92 14.71
N LYS A 817 15.17 -28.22 15.05
CA LYS A 817 14.70 -29.60 15.27
C LYS A 817 14.04 -30.13 13.99
N PRO A 818 14.50 -31.26 13.41
CA PRO A 818 14.02 -31.73 12.10
C PRO A 818 12.56 -32.22 12.10
N ASN A 819 11.97 -32.52 13.25
CA ASN A 819 10.59 -33.01 13.37
C ASN A 819 9.56 -31.87 13.50
N PHE A 820 9.94 -30.63 13.20
CA PHE A 820 9.13 -29.45 13.44
C PHE A 820 9.35 -28.42 12.33
N LEU A 821 8.26 -27.80 11.87
CA LEU A 821 8.29 -26.77 10.82
C LEU A 821 7.28 -25.66 11.11
N LEU A 822 7.37 -24.53 10.39
CA LEU A 822 6.50 -23.37 10.63
C LEU A 822 5.10 -23.50 10.01
N GLY A 823 4.99 -24.29 8.94
CA GLY A 823 3.83 -24.33 8.05
C GLY A 823 3.90 -23.24 6.98
N ASN A 824 2.79 -23.02 6.27
CA ASN A 824 2.63 -21.89 5.35
C ASN A 824 2.29 -20.59 6.10
N ASN A 825 2.99 -20.31 7.20
CA ASN A 825 2.67 -19.20 8.08
C ASN A 825 3.68 -18.06 7.91
N LYS A 826 3.18 -16.85 7.71
CA LYS A 826 3.96 -15.62 7.68
C LYS A 826 3.69 -14.86 8.96
N VAL A 827 4.66 -14.85 9.88
CA VAL A 827 4.48 -14.17 11.18
C VAL A 827 4.93 -12.72 11.05
N GLN A 828 4.00 -11.80 11.31
CA GLN A 828 4.21 -10.37 11.21
C GLN A 828 3.90 -9.66 12.53
N VAL A 829 4.61 -8.57 12.81
CA VAL A 829 4.39 -7.73 13.99
C VAL A 829 4.33 -6.27 13.59
N GLN A 830 3.39 -5.51 14.18
CA GLN A 830 3.30 -4.06 14.01
C GLN A 830 3.10 -3.38 15.36
N GLY A 831 4.07 -2.56 15.77
CA GLY A 831 3.91 -1.68 16.92
C GLY A 831 2.91 -0.55 16.63
N LYS A 832 2.12 -0.17 17.62
CA LYS A 832 1.09 0.90 17.55
C LYS A 832 1.09 1.80 18.79
N ASN A 833 1.79 1.41 19.85
CA ASN A 833 2.03 2.18 21.07
C ASN A 833 3.26 1.59 21.79
N THR A 834 3.56 2.06 22.99
CA THR A 834 4.74 1.68 23.78
C THR A 834 4.63 0.39 24.61
N SER A 835 3.49 -0.31 24.62
CA SER A 835 3.33 -1.56 25.39
C SER A 835 4.08 -2.74 24.75
N THR A 836 4.27 -3.85 25.46
CA THR A 836 4.89 -5.05 24.87
C THR A 836 3.94 -5.73 23.87
N ILE A 837 4.40 -5.92 22.62
CA ILE A 837 3.76 -6.79 21.62
C ILE A 837 3.98 -8.25 22.04
N VAL A 838 2.94 -9.08 21.98
CA VAL A 838 3.04 -10.53 22.21
C VAL A 838 2.74 -11.27 20.91
N ALA A 839 3.78 -11.84 20.29
CA ALA A 839 3.68 -12.62 19.06
C ALA A 839 3.79 -14.11 19.35
N HIS A 840 2.77 -14.86 18.94
CA HIS A 840 2.73 -16.31 19.10
C HIS A 840 3.16 -16.97 17.80
N ILE A 841 4.23 -17.78 17.84
CA ILE A 841 4.75 -18.50 16.68
C ILE A 841 4.34 -19.97 16.80
N PRO A 842 3.36 -20.44 16.00
CA PRO A 842 2.99 -21.85 15.93
C PRO A 842 4.13 -22.66 15.29
N VAL A 843 4.54 -23.73 15.96
CA VAL A 843 5.53 -24.68 15.47
C VAL A 843 4.86 -26.03 15.31
N LYS A 844 4.68 -26.45 14.05
CA LYS A 844 3.86 -27.61 13.69
C LYS A 844 4.71 -28.88 13.72
N PRO A 845 4.30 -29.93 14.44
CA PRO A 845 5.02 -31.18 14.49
C PRO A 845 4.83 -31.97 13.19
N MET A 846 5.93 -32.46 12.62
CA MET A 846 5.89 -33.40 11.50
C MET A 846 5.47 -34.78 12.02
N LEU A 847 4.42 -35.32 11.42
CA LEU A 847 3.87 -36.64 11.69
C LEU A 847 4.22 -37.61 10.56
N THR A 848 4.31 -38.89 10.92
CA THR A 848 4.34 -40.01 9.98
C THR A 848 3.02 -40.76 10.09
N LEU A 849 2.38 -40.99 8.94
CA LEU A 849 1.31 -41.96 8.78
C LEU A 849 1.96 -43.31 8.48
N THR A 850 1.76 -44.29 9.36
CA THR A 850 2.19 -45.68 9.14
C THR A 850 0.95 -46.52 8.87
N GLY A 851 0.91 -47.18 7.72
CA GLY A 851 -0.13 -48.12 7.37
C GLY A 851 0.38 -49.56 7.30
N PHE A 852 -0.50 -50.51 7.61
CA PHE A 852 -0.24 -51.95 7.45
C PHE A 852 -1.33 -52.58 6.58
N ILE A 853 -0.93 -53.15 5.45
CA ILE A 853 -1.79 -53.93 4.56
C ILE A 853 -1.86 -55.36 5.10
N ASN A 854 -3.05 -55.79 5.53
CA ASN A 854 -3.32 -57.14 5.97
C ASN A 854 -4.11 -57.90 4.90
N ILE A 855 -3.58 -59.04 4.44
CA ILE A 855 -4.21 -59.91 3.44
C ILE A 855 -4.93 -61.04 4.18
N ASP A 856 -6.26 -61.07 4.11
CA ASP A 856 -7.10 -62.09 4.76
C ASP A 856 -6.71 -63.52 4.30
N ASP A 857 -6.50 -64.44 5.24
CA ASP A 857 -6.05 -65.80 4.95
C ASP A 857 -7.06 -66.62 4.11
N ILE A 858 -8.31 -66.14 4.00
CA ILE A 858 -9.32 -66.67 3.06
C ILE A 858 -8.86 -66.62 1.59
N LEU A 859 -7.86 -65.80 1.25
CA LEU A 859 -7.32 -65.66 -0.10
C LEU A 859 -6.30 -66.75 -0.49
N ASP A 860 -5.81 -67.56 0.45
CA ASP A 860 -4.87 -68.71 0.25
C ASP A 860 -3.63 -68.41 -0.62
N LEU A 861 -3.16 -67.16 -0.59
CA LEU A 861 -2.01 -66.67 -1.37
C LEU A 861 -0.67 -67.14 -0.79
N SER A 862 0.26 -67.57 -1.65
CA SER A 862 1.62 -67.89 -1.22
C SER A 862 2.37 -66.64 -0.75
N SER A 863 3.44 -66.79 0.03
CA SER A 863 4.26 -65.66 0.48
C SER A 863 4.81 -64.81 -0.67
N MET A 864 5.03 -65.41 -1.84
CA MET A 864 5.54 -64.71 -3.02
C MET A 864 4.43 -63.91 -3.72
N ASP A 865 3.20 -64.45 -3.73
CA ASP A 865 2.02 -63.75 -4.26
C ASP A 865 1.58 -62.61 -3.33
N LYS A 866 1.70 -62.78 -2.00
CA LYS A 866 1.46 -61.69 -1.02
C LYS A 866 2.43 -60.51 -1.23
N ILE A 867 3.73 -60.76 -1.45
CA ILE A 867 4.72 -59.70 -1.75
C ILE A 867 4.37 -58.98 -3.06
N ARG A 868 4.10 -59.73 -4.13
CA ARG A 868 3.71 -59.17 -5.42
C ARG A 868 2.43 -58.32 -5.32
N LEU A 869 1.47 -58.73 -4.51
CA LEU A 869 0.24 -57.98 -4.27
C LEU A 869 0.50 -56.67 -3.51
N TYR A 870 1.54 -56.60 -2.65
CA TYR A 870 1.98 -55.36 -2.04
C TYR A 870 2.63 -54.41 -3.07
N ASP A 871 3.53 -54.91 -3.93
CA ASP A 871 4.14 -54.12 -5.01
C ASP A 871 3.11 -53.53 -6.01
N GLU A 872 1.96 -54.19 -6.14
CA GLU A 872 0.83 -53.79 -7.00
C GLU A 872 -0.17 -52.84 -6.32
N LEU A 873 0.08 -52.37 -5.09
CA LEU A 873 -0.77 -51.40 -4.37
C LEU A 873 -0.15 -50.00 -4.31
N LEU A 874 -0.93 -49.00 -4.74
CA LEU A 874 -0.58 -47.59 -4.63
C LEU A 874 -1.43 -46.90 -3.57
N ILE A 875 -0.79 -46.41 -2.51
CA ILE A 875 -1.42 -45.55 -1.51
C ILE A 875 -1.18 -44.10 -1.93
N THR A 876 -2.25 -43.33 -2.08
CA THR A 876 -2.20 -41.89 -2.36
C THR A 876 -2.81 -41.12 -1.19
N VAL A 877 -2.05 -40.19 -0.62
CA VAL A 877 -2.54 -39.26 0.41
C VAL A 877 -2.86 -37.93 -0.25
N LYS A 878 -4.08 -37.43 -0.03
CA LYS A 878 -4.55 -36.13 -0.51
C LYS A 878 -4.90 -35.22 0.66
N ASP A 879 -4.88 -33.91 0.43
CA ASP A 879 -5.45 -32.93 1.34
C ASP A 879 -7.00 -32.97 1.32
N SER A 880 -7.62 -32.15 2.16
CA SER A 880 -9.09 -31.98 2.22
C SER A 880 -9.73 -31.42 0.93
N ASN A 881 -8.92 -30.93 -0.01
CA ASN A 881 -9.35 -30.38 -1.30
C ASN A 881 -9.11 -31.36 -2.46
N GLY A 882 -8.60 -32.57 -2.17
CA GLY A 882 -8.28 -33.59 -3.17
C GLY A 882 -6.92 -33.41 -3.87
N LYS A 883 -6.08 -32.45 -3.45
CA LYS A 883 -4.72 -32.25 -3.96
C LYS A 883 -3.83 -33.38 -3.44
N VAL A 884 -3.22 -34.14 -4.34
CA VAL A 884 -2.25 -35.20 -3.98
C VAL A 884 -1.05 -34.57 -3.28
N ILE A 885 -0.70 -35.11 -2.11
CA ILE A 885 0.43 -34.66 -1.29
C ILE A 885 1.61 -35.60 -1.49
N ASP A 886 1.38 -36.90 -1.35
CA ASP A 886 2.41 -37.93 -1.48
C ASP A 886 1.81 -39.29 -1.87
N ARG A 887 2.67 -40.22 -2.31
CA ARG A 887 2.32 -41.58 -2.71
C ARG A 887 3.33 -42.59 -2.17
N ALA A 888 2.84 -43.71 -1.66
CA ALA A 888 3.66 -44.82 -1.18
C ALA A 888 3.21 -46.15 -1.76
N ILE A 889 4.17 -47.08 -1.86
CA ILE A 889 3.95 -48.50 -2.12
C ILE A 889 4.37 -49.24 -0.83
N PRO A 890 3.63 -50.25 -0.34
CA PRO A 890 4.02 -51.03 0.82
C PRO A 890 5.29 -51.86 0.58
N ASP A 891 5.99 -52.21 1.65
CA ASP A 891 7.13 -53.11 1.61
C ASP A 891 6.73 -54.60 1.52
N GLU A 892 7.73 -55.49 1.49
CA GLU A 892 7.54 -56.97 1.47
C GLU A 892 6.71 -57.51 2.65
N GLN A 893 6.50 -56.72 3.71
CA GLN A 893 5.70 -57.07 4.90
C GLN A 893 4.31 -56.42 4.87
N GLY A 894 4.01 -55.58 3.89
CA GLY A 894 2.77 -54.81 3.78
C GLY A 894 2.79 -53.48 4.54
N ILE A 895 3.95 -53.00 5.00
CA ILE A 895 4.08 -51.75 5.74
C ILE A 895 4.34 -50.60 4.76
N PHE A 896 3.63 -49.48 4.92
CA PHE A 896 3.97 -48.22 4.24
C PHE A 896 4.10 -47.06 5.25
N GLU A 897 4.98 -46.11 4.95
CA GLU A 897 5.18 -44.91 5.77
C GLU A 897 5.20 -43.65 4.89
N ILE A 898 4.37 -42.66 5.24
CA ILE A 898 4.35 -41.33 4.61
C ILE A 898 4.66 -40.30 5.69
N SER A 899 5.78 -39.59 5.54
CA SER A 899 6.34 -38.69 6.55
C SER A 899 6.24 -37.22 6.16
N GLY A 900 6.22 -36.32 7.14
CA GLY A 900 6.12 -34.87 6.90
C GLY A 900 4.70 -34.35 6.79
N LEU A 901 3.72 -35.12 7.28
CA LEU A 901 2.34 -34.68 7.40
C LEU A 901 2.15 -33.81 8.65
N LEU A 902 1.09 -33.01 8.68
CA LEU A 902 0.70 -32.11 9.77
C LEU A 902 -0.43 -32.73 10.61
N PRO A 903 -0.74 -32.23 11.82
CA PRO A 903 -1.81 -32.78 12.69
C PRO A 903 -3.24 -32.44 12.21
N LYS A 904 -3.55 -32.72 10.93
CA LYS A 904 -4.85 -32.44 10.28
C LYS A 904 -5.52 -33.69 9.71
N ASN A 905 -6.67 -33.48 9.06
CA ASN A 905 -7.40 -34.51 8.33
C ASN A 905 -6.82 -34.68 6.91
N TYR A 906 -6.75 -35.92 6.44
CA TYR A 906 -6.30 -36.30 5.10
C TYR A 906 -7.28 -37.29 4.48
N LEU A 907 -7.33 -37.32 3.15
CA LEU A 907 -8.03 -38.33 2.38
C LEU A 907 -7.02 -39.40 1.93
N ILE A 908 -7.27 -40.67 2.23
CA ILE A 908 -6.48 -41.79 1.71
C ILE A 908 -7.25 -42.47 0.58
N GLU A 909 -6.57 -42.61 -0.55
CA GLU A 909 -6.95 -43.52 -1.63
C GLU A 909 -5.98 -44.71 -1.64
N VAL A 910 -6.48 -45.94 -1.79
CA VAL A 910 -5.69 -47.16 -1.96
C VAL A 910 -6.16 -47.88 -3.20
N THR A 911 -5.31 -47.89 -4.23
CA THR A 911 -5.65 -48.37 -5.57
C THR A 911 -4.76 -49.56 -5.93
N TYR A 912 -5.39 -50.68 -6.31
CA TYR A 912 -4.70 -51.84 -6.85
C TYR A 912 -4.44 -51.64 -8.34
N MET A 913 -3.19 -51.82 -8.76
CA MET A 913 -2.70 -51.59 -10.13
C MET A 913 -2.39 -52.88 -10.91
N GLY A 914 -2.47 -54.04 -10.25
CA GLY A 914 -2.27 -55.34 -10.91
C GLY A 914 -3.47 -55.78 -11.75
N ILE A 915 -3.26 -56.82 -12.56
CA ILE A 915 -4.25 -57.36 -13.51
C ILE A 915 -4.83 -58.71 -13.06
N ASP A 916 -4.25 -59.32 -12.04
CA ASP A 916 -4.52 -60.70 -11.61
C ASP A 916 -5.72 -60.81 -10.66
N HIS A 917 -6.10 -59.71 -10.01
CA HIS A 917 -7.17 -59.66 -9.01
C HIS A 917 -8.13 -58.48 -9.24
N GLN A 918 -9.42 -58.67 -8.97
CA GLN A 918 -10.43 -57.59 -9.00
C GLN A 918 -10.64 -57.01 -7.59
N ILE A 919 -9.61 -56.33 -7.07
CA ILE A 919 -9.66 -55.70 -5.75
C ILE A 919 -10.25 -54.30 -5.87
N GLN A 920 -11.43 -54.07 -5.31
CA GLN A 920 -12.00 -52.73 -5.24
C GLN A 920 -11.22 -51.88 -4.20
N GLY A 921 -10.60 -50.81 -4.68
CA GLY A 921 -9.84 -49.87 -3.86
C GLY A 921 -10.70 -49.08 -2.86
N ILE A 922 -10.02 -48.37 -1.96
CA ILE A 922 -10.63 -47.34 -1.12
C ILE A 922 -10.43 -45.99 -1.82
N ASN A 923 -11.50 -45.21 -1.94
CA ASN A 923 -11.44 -43.83 -2.43
C ASN A 923 -11.79 -42.86 -1.29
N ASP A 924 -10.87 -41.93 -1.02
CA ASP A 924 -11.09 -40.74 -0.18
C ASP A 924 -11.62 -41.00 1.25
N GLU A 925 -11.10 -42.03 1.92
CA GLU A 925 -11.37 -42.26 3.35
C GLU A 925 -10.65 -41.23 4.24
N ILE A 926 -11.35 -40.69 5.25
CA ILE A 926 -10.84 -39.60 6.08
C ILE A 926 -10.02 -40.15 7.27
N VAL A 927 -8.72 -39.90 7.27
CA VAL A 927 -7.86 -40.11 8.44
C VAL A 927 -7.58 -38.81 9.18
N LYS A 928 -7.71 -38.83 10.51
CA LYS A 928 -7.25 -37.75 11.39
C LYS A 928 -5.91 -38.11 12.03
N LEU A 929 -4.87 -37.39 11.67
CA LEU A 929 -3.57 -37.49 12.33
C LEU A 929 -3.56 -36.66 13.62
N THR A 930 -2.83 -37.14 14.63
CA THR A 930 -2.78 -36.52 15.95
C THR A 930 -1.38 -36.59 16.53
N TYR A 931 -0.87 -35.45 17.03
CA TYR A 931 0.37 -35.41 17.78
C TYR A 931 0.17 -35.98 19.19
N VAL A 932 0.89 -37.05 19.51
CA VAL A 932 0.94 -37.69 20.84
C VAL A 932 2.40 -38.08 21.08
N GLU A 933 2.95 -37.84 22.27
CA GLU A 933 4.35 -38.22 22.59
C GLU A 933 4.60 -39.75 22.52
N GLN A 934 3.54 -40.55 22.58
CA GLN A 934 3.58 -42.00 22.44
C GLN A 934 3.49 -42.40 20.97
N LYS A 935 4.42 -43.25 20.52
CA LYS A 935 4.72 -43.62 19.11
C LYS A 935 3.60 -44.32 18.31
N GLU A 936 2.38 -44.40 18.82
CA GLU A 936 1.35 -45.36 18.36
C GLU A 936 0.09 -44.68 17.77
N SER A 937 -0.03 -43.35 17.81
CA SER A 937 -1.29 -42.63 17.53
C SER A 937 -1.76 -42.58 16.06
N ASN A 938 -0.85 -42.81 15.10
CA ASN A 938 -1.08 -42.61 13.66
C ASN A 938 -0.95 -43.92 12.84
N ARG A 939 -1.23 -45.07 13.46
CA ARG A 939 -1.25 -46.39 12.82
C ARG A 939 -2.63 -46.77 12.29
N TYR A 940 -2.68 -47.24 11.04
CA TYR A 940 -3.91 -47.69 10.35
C TYR A 940 -3.70 -49.06 9.71
N VAL A 941 -4.71 -49.94 9.82
CA VAL A 941 -4.69 -51.29 9.23
C VAL A 941 -5.70 -51.36 8.09
N PHE A 942 -5.25 -51.83 6.93
CA PHE A 942 -6.03 -51.97 5.71
C PHE A 942 -6.21 -53.46 5.41
N ASN A 943 -7.41 -54.00 5.64
CA ASN A 943 -7.70 -55.42 5.45
C ASN A 943 -8.24 -55.65 4.05
N ILE A 944 -7.51 -56.41 3.23
CA ILE A 944 -7.89 -56.82 1.88
C ILE A 944 -8.68 -58.12 1.96
N LYS A 945 -9.87 -58.12 1.35
CA LYS A 945 -10.80 -59.25 1.26
C LYS A 945 -11.22 -59.48 -0.18
N ASN A 946 -11.86 -60.62 -0.48
CA ASN A 946 -12.18 -61.12 -1.83
C ASN A 946 -12.76 -60.12 -2.85
N HIS A 947 -13.34 -58.98 -2.44
CA HIS A 947 -13.87 -57.95 -3.34
C HIS A 947 -13.56 -56.51 -2.91
N GLY A 948 -12.65 -56.26 -1.96
CA GLY A 948 -12.28 -54.89 -1.59
C GLY A 948 -11.49 -54.73 -0.29
N ILE A 949 -11.05 -53.48 -0.05
CA ILE A 949 -10.20 -53.09 1.08
C ILE A 949 -11.05 -52.40 2.16
N THR A 950 -10.74 -52.65 3.45
CA THR A 950 -11.42 -52.01 4.61
C THR A 950 -10.42 -51.47 5.62
N MET A 951 -10.57 -50.20 6.04
CA MET A 951 -9.65 -49.52 6.96
C MET A 951 -10.13 -49.61 8.42
N VAL A 952 -9.20 -49.81 9.35
CA VAL A 952 -9.44 -49.72 10.81
C VAL A 952 -8.28 -48.95 11.47
N LYS A 953 -8.60 -48.01 12.36
CA LYS A 953 -7.58 -47.34 13.21
C LYS A 953 -7.27 -48.22 14.43
N GLY A 954 -6.01 -48.58 14.63
CA GLY A 954 -5.59 -49.35 15.80
C GLY A 954 -4.31 -50.16 15.59
N GLU A 955 -3.83 -50.76 16.67
CA GLU A 955 -2.74 -51.73 16.62
C GLU A 955 -3.22 -53.10 16.13
N ASN A 956 -2.29 -53.83 15.52
CA ASN A 956 -2.53 -55.17 15.01
C ASN A 956 -2.85 -56.15 16.16
N ARG A 957 -4.13 -56.48 16.35
CA ARG A 957 -4.53 -57.67 17.12
C ARG A 957 -4.51 -58.87 16.19
N ILE A 958 -3.38 -59.57 16.19
CA ILE A 958 -3.25 -60.97 15.81
C ILE A 958 -4.20 -61.81 16.67
#